data_AF-A0A819BFN9-F1
#
_entry.id   AF-A0A819BFN9-F1
#
_cell.length_a   1.000
_cell.length_b   1.000
_cell.length_c   1.000
_cell.angle_alpha   90.00
_cell.angle_beta   90.00
_cell.angle_gamma   90.00
#
_symmetry.space_group_name_H-M   'P 1'
#
loop_
_entity.id
_entity.type
_entity.pdbx_description
1 polymer ?
#
loop_
_entity_poly.entity_id
_entity_poly.type
_entity_poly.pdbx_seq_one_letter_code
_entity_poly.pdbx_strand_id
1 'polypeptide(L)'
;MIISTNSGNALPVRLRSIFTANKSKWSETGHLNIARLYHAASLLLDGKVLVTGGEDYDVCSTAELYDPISRNWTKSYDMTYCRWFHTATTLKNGKVLIAGGAAGEPEPLGNVKYVLNQAELYETSTGYWFHTTSMNIERYFHTASLLQNGNVLVVGGSDDAPNSAEVYEPEMETWINTTDMHYARKWHTETVLKNGQVLVTGGHDLPFNTINSAEIYDPSTNTWKVVGSMNYKRYFHTATLLTNGKVLVAGGLDNDDNMVNSTELFDPSTESWTITGNMTQGRYLHTASLLKSGKVLVSGGGSFTSEFSTDAELYDFSTGMWTNTSSMNYQRASHTATVLADGNVLVIGGKPLVSSLNCTQYSSDLDVLHSLPFNITIANGTTKCTPRGPCATTNSHQQVTSFDVWNRGPQEALQVYCLTHLRLLRLQLHEPQWHIPTEIGDLTDVMALYLENIADGSDIPETIGKLTNLEWLSATAWKLTVLPDSLGNCKKLRFLSIAAPLKQLPISLSLLPLANLWVTYFAGSSVPQDFFHSLNPTLKTLRINISKFESFDSFSTLTNLEVLEVVSTGLMEVPVAFNALTSIKGFHIAGKNNISRLSEDFPIENLERLLLENNCFTKLPVQALLSRNLEALELSGNRLVDISEIVLAKGPLQDVRFSNNKIETLPETINKLGDSLQSLYMNGNRLRTVPAEELVKMKKLRLLDISNNQISDNEKARLRTIFAKNPSLHVQF
;
A
#
# COMPACT_ATOMS: atom_id res chain seq x y z
N MET A 1 11.98 27.97 -24.83
CA MET A 1 13.22 27.61 -24.09
C MET A 1 12.79 27.39 -22.64
N ILE A 2 12.72 26.15 -22.13
CA ILE A 2 13.82 25.35 -21.52
C ILE A 2 14.30 26.07 -20.23
N ILE A 3 14.40 25.55 -18.99
CA ILE A 3 14.29 24.25 -18.24
C ILE A 3 14.25 24.68 -16.73
N SER A 4 13.39 24.13 -15.85
CA SER A 4 13.60 23.12 -14.77
C SER A 4 14.61 23.40 -13.63
N THR A 5 14.22 23.02 -12.39
CA THR A 5 14.97 22.37 -11.25
C THR A 5 14.07 22.55 -9.99
N ASN A 6 13.53 21.57 -9.23
CA ASN A 6 13.83 20.23 -8.68
C ASN A 6 14.70 20.19 -7.39
N SER A 7 13.97 20.03 -6.27
CA SER A 7 14.38 19.76 -4.88
C SER A 7 14.60 18.26 -4.61
N GLY A 8 15.53 17.91 -3.71
CA GLY A 8 15.90 16.52 -3.39
C GLY A 8 15.88 16.19 -1.89
N ASN A 9 14.79 15.54 -1.45
CA ASN A 9 14.68 14.73 -0.23
C ASN A 9 15.05 13.27 -0.59
N ALA A 10 15.87 12.57 0.20
CA ALA A 10 16.12 11.14 -0.02
C ALA A 10 14.99 10.28 0.57
N LEU A 11 14.10 9.84 -0.31
CA LEU A 11 12.92 8.99 -0.10
C LEU A 11 13.27 7.50 -0.29
N PRO A 12 12.40 6.54 0.14
CA PRO A 12 12.54 5.12 -0.16
C PRO A 12 12.82 4.88 -1.65
N VAL A 13 13.71 3.94 -1.96
CA VAL A 13 14.28 3.80 -3.30
C VAL A 13 13.18 3.36 -4.28
N ARG A 14 12.73 4.30 -5.11
CA ARG A 14 11.73 4.16 -6.18
C ARG A 14 12.23 3.33 -7.38
N LEU A 15 12.85 2.19 -7.11
CA LEU A 15 12.69 0.91 -7.80
C LEU A 15 12.18 0.85 -9.26
N ARG A 16 13.01 1.01 -10.30
CA ARG A 16 12.63 0.56 -11.66
C ARG A 16 13.80 0.41 -12.62
N SER A 17 13.67 -0.47 -13.60
CA SER A 17 14.63 -0.60 -14.70
C SER A 17 13.90 -1.08 -15.95
N ILE A 18 14.31 -0.61 -17.12
CA ILE A 18 13.83 -1.17 -18.40
C ILE A 18 14.97 -1.94 -19.06
N PHE A 19 14.73 -3.21 -19.35
CA PHE A 19 15.63 -4.05 -20.13
C PHE A 19 15.35 -3.86 -21.61
N THR A 20 16.37 -3.40 -22.34
CA THR A 20 16.31 -3.31 -23.79
C THR A 20 16.69 -4.66 -24.41
N ALA A 21 15.70 -5.47 -24.78
CA ALA A 21 15.88 -6.85 -25.23
C ALA A 21 16.88 -7.00 -26.38
N ASN A 22 16.81 -6.10 -27.38
CA ASN A 22 17.68 -6.15 -28.57
C ASN A 22 19.13 -5.78 -28.31
N LYS A 23 19.42 -5.10 -27.19
CA LYS A 23 20.78 -4.66 -26.82
C LYS A 23 21.33 -5.42 -25.63
N SER A 24 20.50 -6.23 -24.96
CA SER A 24 20.80 -6.88 -23.69
C SER A 24 21.39 -5.89 -22.67
N LYS A 25 20.77 -4.71 -22.54
CA LYS A 25 21.21 -3.62 -21.66
C LYS A 25 20.07 -3.10 -20.81
N TRP A 26 20.39 -2.70 -19.60
CA TRP A 26 19.46 -2.01 -18.70
C TRP A 26 19.59 -0.49 -18.81
N SER A 27 18.47 0.20 -18.70
CA SER A 27 18.41 1.65 -18.53
C SER A 27 17.32 2.02 -17.52
N GLU A 28 17.34 3.26 -17.05
CA GLU A 28 16.33 3.77 -16.12
C GLU A 28 15.13 4.39 -16.87
N THR A 29 14.00 4.48 -16.18
CA THR A 29 12.79 5.21 -16.61
C THR A 29 12.50 6.35 -15.61
N GLY A 30 11.49 7.22 -15.81
CA GLY A 30 11.08 8.22 -14.79
C GLY A 30 10.58 7.57 -13.49
N HIS A 31 10.53 8.27 -12.34
CA HIS A 31 10.30 7.69 -10.99
C HIS A 31 8.86 7.26 -10.69
N LEU A 32 8.69 6.07 -10.08
CA LEU A 32 7.50 5.76 -9.27
C LEU A 32 7.32 6.86 -8.21
N ASN A 33 6.08 7.18 -7.86
CA ASN A 33 5.76 8.07 -6.76
C ASN A 33 5.85 7.35 -5.41
N ILE A 34 5.57 6.06 -5.39
CA ILE A 34 5.60 5.23 -4.18
C ILE A 34 6.46 3.99 -4.43
N ALA A 35 7.44 3.74 -3.56
CA ALA A 35 8.20 2.51 -3.58
C ALA A 35 7.26 1.36 -3.22
N ARG A 36 7.44 0.18 -3.83
CA ARG A 36 6.53 -0.95 -3.62
C ARG A 36 7.18 -2.28 -3.89
N LEU A 37 6.89 -3.27 -3.06
CA LEU A 37 7.10 -4.69 -3.32
C LEU A 37 5.77 -5.45 -3.15
N TYR A 38 5.69 -6.69 -3.67
CA TYR A 38 4.47 -7.51 -3.61
C TYR A 38 3.22 -6.86 -4.23
N HIS A 39 3.44 -5.86 -5.09
CA HIS A 39 2.42 -5.19 -5.88
C HIS A 39 2.08 -5.99 -7.13
N ALA A 40 0.97 -5.66 -7.76
CA ALA A 40 0.62 -6.19 -9.07
C ALA A 40 0.89 -5.16 -10.17
N ALA A 41 1.22 -5.64 -11.36
CA ALA A 41 1.35 -4.81 -12.56
C ALA A 41 0.62 -5.47 -13.73
N SER A 42 -0.11 -4.68 -14.51
CA SER A 42 -0.87 -5.14 -15.67
C SER A 42 -0.63 -4.25 -16.88
N LEU A 43 -0.40 -4.86 -18.04
CA LEU A 43 -0.31 -4.15 -19.32
C LEU A 43 -1.73 -3.82 -19.81
N LEU A 44 -2.00 -2.55 -20.05
CA LEU A 44 -3.27 -2.06 -20.55
C LEU A 44 -3.36 -2.18 -22.08
N LEU A 45 -4.58 -2.17 -22.62
CA LEU A 45 -4.81 -2.27 -24.07
C LEU A 45 -4.22 -1.09 -24.87
N ASP A 46 -4.04 0.07 -24.23
CA ASP A 46 -3.40 1.25 -24.81
C ASP A 46 -1.86 1.22 -24.71
N GLY A 47 -1.29 0.15 -24.14
CA GLY A 47 0.14 -0.05 -23.97
C GLY A 47 0.75 0.53 -22.70
N LYS A 48 -0.02 1.25 -21.87
CA LYS A 48 0.45 1.69 -20.55
C LYS A 48 0.54 0.52 -19.57
N VAL A 49 1.31 0.68 -18.50
CA VAL A 49 1.39 -0.32 -17.42
C VAL A 49 0.76 0.26 -16.17
N LEU A 50 -0.32 -0.36 -15.70
CA LEU A 50 -0.94 -0.06 -14.41
C LEU A 50 -0.24 -0.83 -13.32
N VAL A 51 0.08 -0.15 -12.22
CA VAL A 51 0.75 -0.72 -11.06
C VAL A 51 -0.08 -0.40 -9.82
N THR A 52 -0.39 -1.41 -9.02
CA THR A 52 -1.41 -1.29 -7.96
C THR A 52 -0.95 -1.94 -6.68
N GLY A 53 -1.24 -1.27 -5.56
CA GLY A 53 -0.98 -1.76 -4.21
C GLY A 53 0.48 -2.13 -3.96
N GLY A 54 0.67 -3.16 -3.14
CA GLY A 54 1.95 -3.57 -2.59
C GLY A 54 2.25 -2.93 -1.25
N GLU A 55 3.47 -3.12 -0.80
CA GLU A 55 3.97 -2.71 0.51
C GLU A 55 5.22 -1.84 0.33
N ASP A 56 5.37 -0.83 1.18
CA ASP A 56 6.64 -0.09 1.39
C ASP A 56 7.03 -0.16 2.87
N TYR A 57 6.37 0.67 3.68
CA TYR A 57 6.30 0.62 5.15
C TYR A 57 4.96 0.07 5.61
N ASP A 58 3.89 0.54 4.96
CA ASP A 58 2.53 0.05 5.12
C ASP A 58 2.02 -0.56 3.81
N VAL A 59 1.03 -1.44 3.93
CA VAL A 59 0.25 -1.91 2.78
C VAL A 59 -0.46 -0.71 2.15
N CYS A 60 -0.23 -0.47 0.86
CA CYS A 60 -0.75 0.69 0.16
C CYS A 60 -1.96 0.33 -0.73
N SER A 61 -2.88 1.28 -0.89
CA SER A 61 -3.98 1.21 -1.88
C SER A 61 -3.64 1.94 -3.18
N THR A 62 -2.43 2.50 -3.28
CA THR A 62 -2.12 3.44 -4.35
C THR A 62 -1.92 2.78 -5.70
N ALA A 63 -2.31 3.50 -6.75
CA ALA A 63 -2.13 3.07 -8.11
C ALA A 63 -1.39 4.12 -8.96
N GLU A 64 -0.55 3.63 -9.86
CA GLU A 64 0.25 4.46 -10.76
C GLU A 64 0.26 3.88 -12.17
N LEU A 65 0.32 4.76 -13.17
CA LEU A 65 0.40 4.40 -14.57
C LEU A 65 1.76 4.78 -15.12
N TYR A 66 2.41 3.86 -15.82
CA TYR A 66 3.57 4.12 -16.64
C TYR A 66 3.18 4.19 -18.11
N ASP A 67 3.52 5.29 -18.76
CA ASP A 67 3.40 5.42 -20.21
C ASP A 67 4.77 5.16 -20.86
N PRO A 68 4.93 4.06 -21.64
CA PRO A 68 6.20 3.73 -22.26
C PRO A 68 6.61 4.68 -23.39
N ILE A 69 5.68 5.44 -23.97
CA ILE A 69 5.96 6.40 -25.05
C ILE A 69 6.61 7.65 -24.45
N SER A 70 5.97 8.24 -23.44
CA SER A 70 6.50 9.42 -22.75
C SER A 70 7.54 9.10 -21.68
N ARG A 71 7.64 7.83 -21.27
CA ARG A 71 8.49 7.30 -20.19
C ARG A 71 8.20 7.91 -18.81
N ASN A 72 6.98 8.42 -18.64
CA ASN A 72 6.55 9.10 -17.42
C ASN A 72 5.61 8.22 -16.59
N TRP A 73 5.62 8.49 -15.29
CA TRP A 73 4.64 7.95 -14.34
C TRP A 73 3.62 9.02 -14.00
N THR A 74 2.37 8.61 -13.90
CA THR A 74 1.27 9.45 -13.45
C THR A 74 0.53 8.76 -12.31
N LYS A 75 0.25 9.51 -11.24
CA LYS A 75 -0.61 9.02 -10.16
C LYS A 75 -2.01 8.75 -10.74
N SER A 76 -2.60 7.61 -10.38
CA SER A 76 -4.01 7.30 -10.61
C SER A 76 -4.78 7.48 -9.30
N TYR A 77 -6.12 7.43 -9.36
CA TYR A 77 -6.91 7.29 -8.14
C TYR A 77 -6.46 6.05 -7.37
N ASP A 78 -6.58 6.10 -6.04
CA ASP A 78 -6.19 5.01 -5.16
C ASP A 78 -7.33 3.96 -5.11
N MET A 79 -6.99 2.68 -5.01
CA MET A 79 -7.95 1.59 -4.77
C MET A 79 -8.69 1.83 -3.46
N THR A 80 -9.87 1.23 -3.30
CA THR A 80 -10.61 1.33 -2.05
C THR A 80 -9.93 0.57 -0.92
N TYR A 81 -9.35 -0.60 -1.22
CA TYR A 81 -8.64 -1.40 -0.23
C TYR A 81 -7.13 -1.37 -0.48
N CYS A 82 -6.36 -1.16 0.60
CA CYS A 82 -4.93 -1.42 0.56
C CYS A 82 -4.70 -2.93 0.47
N ARG A 83 -3.80 -3.34 -0.44
CA ARG A 83 -3.55 -4.77 -0.67
C ARG A 83 -2.16 -5.04 -1.22
N TRP A 84 -1.62 -6.17 -0.81
CA TRP A 84 -0.39 -6.81 -1.31
C TRP A 84 -0.70 -8.28 -1.62
N PHE A 85 0.08 -8.91 -2.51
CA PHE A 85 -0.17 -10.27 -3.03
C PHE A 85 -1.54 -10.49 -3.67
N HIS A 86 -2.19 -9.41 -4.13
CA HIS A 86 -3.34 -9.47 -5.01
C HIS A 86 -2.91 -9.71 -6.45
N THR A 87 -3.87 -10.10 -7.29
CA THR A 87 -3.65 -10.23 -8.73
C THR A 87 -4.24 -9.04 -9.48
N ALA A 88 -3.67 -8.71 -10.65
CA ALA A 88 -4.19 -7.69 -11.55
C ALA A 88 -4.27 -8.26 -12.97
N THR A 89 -5.50 -8.35 -13.51
CA THR A 89 -5.76 -8.98 -14.82
C THR A 89 -6.47 -7.99 -15.75
N THR A 90 -5.80 -7.55 -16.82
CA THR A 90 -6.47 -6.76 -17.87
C THR A 90 -7.48 -7.62 -18.61
N LEU A 91 -8.74 -7.19 -18.58
CA LEU A 91 -9.87 -7.85 -19.22
C LEU A 91 -9.98 -7.45 -20.69
N LYS A 92 -10.70 -8.25 -21.49
CA LYS A 92 -10.92 -7.97 -22.92
C LYS A 92 -11.68 -6.66 -23.18
N ASN A 93 -12.50 -6.22 -22.24
CA ASN A 93 -13.24 -4.95 -22.32
C ASN A 93 -12.38 -3.73 -21.94
N GLY A 94 -11.10 -3.92 -21.61
CA GLY A 94 -10.15 -2.86 -21.28
C GLY A 94 -10.03 -2.56 -19.78
N LYS A 95 -10.96 -2.99 -18.93
CA LYS A 95 -10.85 -2.83 -17.48
C LYS A 95 -9.76 -3.72 -16.89
N VAL A 96 -9.29 -3.43 -15.68
CA VAL A 96 -8.38 -4.33 -14.94
C VAL A 96 -9.09 -4.87 -13.71
N LEU A 97 -9.21 -6.19 -13.61
CA LEU A 97 -9.69 -6.85 -12.40
C LEU A 97 -8.56 -6.96 -11.38
N ILE A 98 -8.80 -6.42 -10.19
CA ILE A 98 -7.99 -6.60 -9.01
C ILE A 98 -8.71 -7.58 -8.08
N ALA A 99 -8.07 -8.69 -7.73
CA ALA A 99 -8.69 -9.73 -6.91
C ALA A 99 -7.82 -10.12 -5.70
N GLY A 100 -8.47 -10.22 -4.53
CA GLY A 100 -7.89 -10.72 -3.29
C GLY A 100 -6.69 -9.91 -2.79
N GLY A 101 -5.71 -10.62 -2.25
CA GLY A 101 -4.58 -10.07 -1.51
C GLY A 101 -4.86 -10.02 -0.02
N ALA A 102 -3.96 -9.39 0.72
CA ALA A 102 -4.08 -9.19 2.17
C ALA A 102 -4.03 -7.69 2.51
N ALA A 103 -4.60 -7.30 3.64
CA ALA A 103 -4.53 -5.94 4.19
C ALA A 103 -4.00 -5.94 5.64
N GLY A 104 -3.59 -4.76 6.15
CA GLY A 104 -3.16 -4.54 7.54
C GLY A 104 -1.66 -4.70 7.79
N GLU A 105 -1.18 -4.19 8.93
CA GLU A 105 0.22 -4.35 9.37
C GLU A 105 0.50 -5.82 9.78
N PRO A 106 1.68 -6.36 9.46
CA PRO A 106 2.07 -7.70 9.88
C PRO A 106 2.23 -7.76 11.41
N GLU A 107 1.39 -8.55 12.10
CA GLU A 107 1.73 -9.01 13.45
C GLU A 107 2.89 -10.02 13.37
N PRO A 108 3.86 -9.99 14.31
CA PRO A 108 4.88 -11.01 14.36
C PRO A 108 4.27 -12.26 15.00
N LEU A 109 4.28 -13.36 14.24
CA LEU A 109 3.87 -14.73 14.58
C LEU A 109 2.43 -15.11 14.16
N GLY A 110 2.29 -15.38 12.85
CA GLY A 110 1.42 -16.45 12.36
C GLY A 110 -0.08 -16.20 12.46
N ASN A 111 -0.60 -15.28 11.65
CA ASN A 111 -1.84 -15.41 10.86
C ASN A 111 -2.14 -14.04 10.21
N VAL A 112 -2.25 -13.99 8.88
CA VAL A 112 -2.65 -12.78 8.15
C VAL A 112 -4.11 -12.46 8.53
N LYS A 113 -4.34 -11.39 9.28
CA LYS A 113 -5.64 -11.12 9.92
C LYS A 113 -6.71 -10.54 8.97
N TYR A 114 -6.33 -10.12 7.77
CA TYR A 114 -7.25 -9.55 6.78
C TYR A 114 -6.92 -10.04 5.38
N VAL A 115 -7.10 -11.34 5.12
CA VAL A 115 -7.15 -11.83 3.75
C VAL A 115 -8.41 -11.26 3.10
N LEU A 116 -8.28 -10.76 1.88
CA LEU A 116 -9.39 -10.13 1.16
C LEU A 116 -10.05 -11.15 0.23
N ASN A 117 -11.37 -11.17 0.23
CA ASN A 117 -12.16 -11.73 -0.86
C ASN A 117 -12.68 -10.63 -1.82
N GLN A 118 -12.44 -9.36 -1.49
CA GLN A 118 -12.91 -8.22 -2.28
C GLN A 118 -12.19 -8.16 -3.62
N ALA A 119 -12.97 -7.88 -4.67
CA ALA A 119 -12.47 -7.57 -6.00
C ALA A 119 -12.88 -6.14 -6.41
N GLU A 120 -12.01 -5.50 -7.17
CA GLU A 120 -12.22 -4.15 -7.70
C GLU A 120 -11.91 -4.12 -9.20
N LEU A 121 -12.60 -3.26 -9.94
CA LEU A 121 -12.36 -3.01 -11.36
C LEU A 121 -11.75 -1.63 -11.54
N TYR A 122 -10.66 -1.55 -12.30
CA TYR A 122 -10.08 -0.30 -12.77
C TYR A 122 -10.59 0.04 -14.17
N GLU A 123 -11.21 1.21 -14.36
CA GLU A 123 -11.58 1.72 -15.68
C GLU A 123 -10.45 2.53 -16.29
N THR A 124 -9.81 1.97 -17.32
CA THR A 124 -8.61 2.57 -17.92
C THR A 124 -8.87 3.90 -18.62
N SER A 125 -10.11 4.15 -19.06
CA SER A 125 -10.46 5.40 -19.74
C SER A 125 -10.57 6.60 -18.80
N THR A 126 -10.84 6.35 -17.51
CA THR A 126 -11.09 7.41 -16.51
C THR A 126 -10.11 7.40 -15.35
N GLY A 127 -9.48 6.25 -15.08
CA GLY A 127 -8.61 6.02 -13.93
C GLY A 127 -9.33 5.72 -12.62
N TYR A 128 -10.66 5.58 -12.64
CA TYR A 128 -11.46 5.29 -11.44
C TYR A 128 -11.52 3.80 -11.12
N TRP A 129 -11.79 3.55 -9.84
CA TRP A 129 -11.98 2.24 -9.23
C TRP A 129 -13.45 1.98 -8.95
N PHE A 130 -13.88 0.74 -9.11
CA PHE A 130 -15.24 0.29 -8.83
C PHE A 130 -15.21 -1.00 -8.05
N HIS A 131 -16.16 -1.18 -7.14
CA HIS A 131 -16.37 -2.49 -6.55
C HIS A 131 -17.13 -3.37 -7.54
N THR A 132 -16.65 -4.60 -7.69
CA THR A 132 -17.41 -5.67 -8.33
C THR A 132 -17.81 -6.69 -7.25
N THR A 133 -18.50 -7.75 -7.62
CA THR A 133 -18.82 -8.81 -6.65
C THR A 133 -17.54 -9.39 -6.04
N SER A 134 -17.60 -9.77 -4.77
CA SER A 134 -16.45 -10.38 -4.08
C SER A 134 -16.35 -11.86 -4.41
N MET A 135 -15.13 -12.40 -4.39
CA MET A 135 -14.88 -13.83 -4.46
C MET A 135 -15.61 -14.55 -3.31
N ASN A 136 -15.96 -15.82 -3.52
CA ASN A 136 -16.60 -16.63 -2.49
C ASN A 136 -15.61 -16.99 -1.37
N ILE A 137 -14.31 -17.03 -1.69
CA ILE A 137 -13.23 -17.39 -0.77
C ILE A 137 -12.21 -16.26 -0.72
N GLU A 138 -11.70 -15.95 0.48
CA GLU A 138 -10.60 -15.01 0.68
C GLU A 138 -9.27 -15.61 0.24
N ARG A 139 -8.47 -14.85 -0.52
CA ARG A 139 -7.26 -15.37 -1.16
C ARG A 139 -6.10 -14.39 -1.16
N TYR A 140 -4.90 -14.84 -0.82
CA TYR A 140 -3.60 -14.18 -1.01
C TYR A 140 -2.57 -15.22 -1.46
N PHE A 141 -1.55 -14.84 -2.23
CA PHE A 141 -0.67 -15.82 -2.92
C PHE A 141 -1.40 -16.80 -3.86
N HIS A 142 -2.59 -16.41 -4.31
CA HIS A 142 -3.29 -17.05 -5.42
C HIS A 142 -2.72 -16.56 -6.74
N THR A 143 -3.05 -17.25 -7.83
CA THR A 143 -2.80 -16.78 -9.19
C THR A 143 -4.11 -16.43 -9.86
N ALA A 144 -4.04 -15.58 -10.89
CA ALA A 144 -5.16 -15.29 -11.74
C ALA A 144 -4.72 -15.22 -13.21
N SER A 145 -5.52 -15.79 -14.11
CA SER A 145 -5.26 -15.74 -15.55
C SER A 145 -6.52 -15.44 -16.37
N LEU A 146 -6.36 -14.57 -17.36
CA LEU A 146 -7.38 -14.33 -18.38
C LEU A 146 -7.49 -15.55 -19.31
N LEU A 147 -8.66 -16.16 -19.35
CA LEU A 147 -8.98 -17.28 -20.20
C LEU A 147 -9.33 -16.83 -21.62
N GLN A 148 -9.23 -17.75 -22.59
CA GLN A 148 -9.53 -17.45 -24.00
C GLN A 148 -10.98 -17.01 -24.23
N ASN A 149 -11.93 -17.42 -23.38
CA ASN A 149 -13.32 -16.97 -23.44
C ASN A 149 -13.51 -15.52 -22.92
N GLY A 150 -12.57 -14.98 -22.14
CA GLY A 150 -12.64 -13.63 -21.55
C GLY A 150 -12.91 -13.63 -20.05
N ASN A 151 -13.17 -14.78 -19.45
CA ASN A 151 -13.30 -14.94 -18.00
C ASN A 151 -11.92 -14.95 -17.32
N VAL A 152 -11.89 -14.76 -16.01
CA VAL A 152 -10.64 -14.84 -15.22
C VAL A 152 -10.71 -16.02 -14.27
N LEU A 153 -9.79 -16.97 -14.41
CA LEU A 153 -9.62 -18.04 -13.43
C LEU A 153 -8.77 -17.54 -12.28
N VAL A 154 -9.17 -17.83 -11.03
CA VAL A 154 -8.42 -17.55 -9.81
C VAL A 154 -8.23 -18.84 -9.02
N VAL A 155 -6.98 -19.17 -8.67
CA VAL A 155 -6.61 -20.50 -8.16
C VAL A 155 -5.85 -20.44 -6.83
N GLY A 156 -6.25 -21.28 -5.87
CA GLY A 156 -5.53 -21.51 -4.61
C GLY A 156 -5.39 -20.27 -3.71
N GLY A 157 -4.32 -20.22 -2.90
CA GLY A 157 -3.97 -19.05 -2.09
C GLY A 157 -4.90 -18.76 -0.90
N SER A 158 -5.54 -19.76 -0.31
CA SER A 158 -6.39 -19.60 0.88
C SER A 158 -5.89 -20.50 2.01
N ASP A 159 -5.94 -20.04 3.26
CA ASP A 159 -5.59 -20.90 4.41
C ASP A 159 -6.76 -21.85 4.78
N ASP A 160 -8.00 -21.50 4.42
CA ASP A 160 -9.22 -22.30 4.70
C ASP A 160 -9.55 -23.30 3.58
N ALA A 161 -9.25 -22.99 2.31
CA ALA A 161 -9.56 -23.85 1.16
C ALA A 161 -8.53 -23.75 0.02
N PRO A 162 -7.25 -24.14 0.23
CA PRO A 162 -6.17 -23.96 -0.75
C PRO A 162 -6.29 -24.79 -2.03
N ASN A 163 -7.22 -25.75 -2.11
CA ASN A 163 -7.50 -26.53 -3.32
C ASN A 163 -8.66 -25.97 -4.16
N SER A 164 -9.33 -24.91 -3.68
CA SER A 164 -10.44 -24.29 -4.40
C SER A 164 -9.97 -23.36 -5.52
N ALA A 165 -10.82 -23.19 -6.53
CA ALA A 165 -10.64 -22.21 -7.60
C ALA A 165 -12.00 -21.67 -8.07
N GLU A 166 -11.99 -20.44 -8.58
CA GLU A 166 -13.18 -19.69 -8.97
C GLU A 166 -12.95 -18.97 -10.30
N VAL A 167 -14.02 -18.77 -11.05
CA VAL A 167 -14.00 -18.07 -12.33
C VAL A 167 -14.84 -16.80 -12.21
N TYR A 168 -14.21 -15.66 -12.49
CA TYR A 168 -14.91 -14.38 -12.64
C TYR A 168 -15.42 -14.21 -14.07
N GLU A 169 -16.69 -13.85 -14.21
CA GLU A 169 -17.34 -13.54 -15.48
C GLU A 169 -17.56 -12.03 -15.62
N PRO A 170 -16.73 -11.29 -16.39
CA PRO A 170 -16.79 -9.83 -16.45
C PRO A 170 -18.11 -9.24 -16.94
N GLU A 171 -18.83 -9.94 -17.81
CA GLU A 171 -20.10 -9.45 -18.38
C GLU A 171 -21.24 -9.49 -17.36
N MET A 172 -21.21 -10.46 -16.46
CA MET A 172 -22.22 -10.60 -15.39
C MET A 172 -21.74 -10.03 -14.06
N GLU A 173 -20.45 -9.75 -13.94
CA GLU A 173 -19.78 -9.37 -12.70
C GLU A 173 -20.07 -10.37 -11.57
N THR A 174 -19.92 -11.67 -11.87
CA THR A 174 -20.19 -12.78 -10.94
C THR A 174 -19.00 -13.71 -10.80
N TRP A 175 -18.93 -14.41 -9.67
CA TRP A 175 -17.96 -15.47 -9.40
C TRP A 175 -18.64 -16.84 -9.40
N ILE A 176 -18.08 -17.78 -10.16
CA ILE A 176 -18.56 -19.16 -10.28
C ILE A 176 -17.50 -20.10 -9.71
N ASN A 177 -17.89 -20.96 -8.78
CA ASN A 177 -17.00 -21.99 -8.26
C ASN A 177 -16.69 -23.04 -9.34
N THR A 178 -15.41 -23.40 -9.44
CA THR A 178 -14.99 -24.56 -10.22
C THR A 178 -15.17 -25.85 -9.41
N THR A 179 -14.89 -27.00 -10.01
CA THR A 179 -14.57 -28.19 -9.21
C THR A 179 -13.26 -27.99 -8.45
N ASP A 180 -13.07 -28.65 -7.31
CA ASP A 180 -11.83 -28.49 -6.55
C ASP A 180 -10.64 -29.15 -7.26
N MET A 181 -9.45 -28.56 -7.09
CA MET A 181 -8.18 -29.22 -7.42
C MET A 181 -7.97 -30.45 -6.54
N HIS A 182 -7.19 -31.41 -7.04
CA HIS A 182 -6.81 -32.60 -6.29
C HIS A 182 -5.78 -32.29 -5.21
N TYR A 183 -4.95 -31.26 -5.43
CA TYR A 183 -3.95 -30.83 -4.47
C TYR A 183 -4.17 -29.35 -4.10
N ALA A 184 -4.10 -29.07 -2.80
CA ALA A 184 -4.06 -27.72 -2.26
C ALA A 184 -2.76 -27.01 -2.62
N ARG A 185 -2.82 -25.71 -2.97
CA ARG A 185 -1.64 -24.95 -3.43
C ARG A 185 -1.66 -23.48 -3.01
N LYS A 186 -0.55 -23.02 -2.47
CA LYS A 186 -0.14 -21.60 -2.43
C LYS A 186 1.29 -21.42 -2.91
N TRP A 187 1.68 -20.20 -3.29
CA TRP A 187 3.01 -19.91 -3.88
C TRP A 187 3.32 -20.73 -5.15
N HIS A 188 2.27 -21.18 -5.83
CA HIS A 188 2.33 -21.93 -7.07
C HIS A 188 2.32 -20.99 -8.27
N THR A 189 2.46 -21.55 -9.47
CA THR A 189 2.33 -20.80 -10.72
C THR A 189 1.22 -21.37 -11.58
N GLU A 190 0.58 -20.48 -12.34
CA GLU A 190 -0.46 -20.78 -13.33
C GLU A 190 0.03 -20.38 -14.72
N THR A 191 -0.28 -21.16 -15.75
CA THR A 191 0.10 -20.87 -17.14
C THR A 191 -1.01 -21.29 -18.08
N VAL A 192 -1.62 -20.33 -18.76
CA VAL A 192 -2.56 -20.59 -19.85
C VAL A 192 -1.80 -21.18 -21.04
N LEU A 193 -2.17 -22.38 -21.44
CA LEU A 193 -1.58 -23.11 -22.55
C LEU A 193 -2.16 -22.65 -23.89
N LYS A 194 -1.49 -22.96 -25.00
CA LYS A 194 -1.94 -22.58 -26.35
C LYS A 194 -3.33 -23.11 -26.72
N ASN A 195 -3.70 -24.26 -26.18
CA ASN A 195 -5.02 -24.88 -26.39
C ASN A 195 -6.13 -24.28 -25.50
N GLY A 196 -5.81 -23.29 -24.66
CA GLY A 196 -6.77 -22.62 -23.78
C GLY A 196 -6.96 -23.27 -22.41
N GLN A 197 -6.38 -24.45 -22.18
CA GLN A 197 -6.33 -25.07 -20.85
C GLN A 197 -5.30 -24.36 -19.97
N VAL A 198 -5.37 -24.57 -18.66
CA VAL A 198 -4.52 -23.88 -17.69
C VAL A 198 -3.71 -24.88 -16.88
N LEU A 199 -2.38 -24.79 -16.94
CA LEU A 199 -1.47 -25.59 -16.15
C LEU A 199 -1.19 -24.91 -14.80
N VAL A 200 -1.32 -25.66 -13.70
CA VAL A 200 -0.99 -25.22 -12.34
C VAL A 200 0.05 -26.16 -11.73
N THR A 201 1.14 -25.60 -11.18
CA THR A 201 2.32 -26.41 -10.80
C THR A 201 2.97 -25.96 -9.50
N GLY A 202 3.44 -26.94 -8.72
CA GLY A 202 4.24 -26.72 -7.51
C GLY A 202 3.47 -26.00 -6.40
N GLY A 203 4.22 -25.27 -5.57
CA GLY A 203 3.71 -24.55 -4.41
C GLY A 203 3.76 -25.37 -3.13
N HIS A 204 2.99 -24.93 -2.13
CA HIS A 204 2.82 -25.59 -0.84
C HIS A 204 1.40 -26.15 -0.70
N ASP A 205 1.28 -27.40 -0.24
CA ASP A 205 0.03 -28.00 0.21
C ASP A 205 -0.22 -27.72 1.71
N LEU A 206 -1.22 -28.37 2.34
CA LEU A 206 -1.45 -28.30 3.78
C LEU A 206 -0.77 -29.46 4.52
N PRO A 207 -0.03 -29.21 5.63
CA PRO A 207 0.19 -27.95 6.32
C PRO A 207 1.56 -27.35 5.95
N PHE A 208 1.75 -26.91 4.70
CA PHE A 208 2.97 -26.32 4.13
C PHE A 208 4.02 -27.28 3.55
N ASN A 209 3.67 -28.46 3.01
CA ASN A 209 4.68 -29.27 2.32
C ASN A 209 4.92 -28.74 0.91
N THR A 210 6.18 -28.59 0.52
CA THR A 210 6.52 -28.28 -0.87
C THR A 210 6.19 -29.48 -1.76
N ILE A 211 5.44 -29.23 -2.84
CA ILE A 211 4.98 -30.26 -3.76
C ILE A 211 5.57 -30.08 -5.17
N ASN A 212 5.60 -31.18 -5.91
CA ASN A 212 6.02 -31.24 -7.32
C ASN A 212 4.86 -31.64 -8.24
N SER A 213 3.65 -31.84 -7.71
CA SER A 213 2.50 -32.22 -8.51
C SER A 213 2.07 -31.08 -9.44
N ALA A 214 1.40 -31.44 -10.53
CA ALA A 214 0.88 -30.51 -11.52
C ALA A 214 -0.52 -30.95 -11.96
N GLU A 215 -1.37 -29.99 -12.28
CA GLU A 215 -2.74 -30.19 -12.71
C GLU A 215 -3.08 -29.28 -13.90
N ILE A 216 -4.00 -29.74 -14.75
CA ILE A 216 -4.56 -28.95 -15.84
C ILE A 216 -6.04 -28.70 -15.56
N TYR A 217 -6.43 -27.43 -15.61
CA TYR A 217 -7.83 -27.02 -15.65
C TYR A 217 -8.31 -26.88 -17.09
N ASP A 218 -9.48 -27.45 -17.38
CA ASP A 218 -10.18 -27.30 -18.65
C ASP A 218 -11.38 -26.35 -18.50
N PRO A 219 -11.31 -25.12 -19.05
CA PRO A 219 -12.41 -24.17 -18.98
C PRO A 219 -13.70 -24.60 -19.68
N SER A 220 -13.62 -25.53 -20.64
CA SER A 220 -14.80 -25.96 -21.42
C SER A 220 -15.68 -26.94 -20.64
N THR A 221 -15.09 -27.68 -19.72
CA THR A 221 -15.78 -28.66 -18.88
C THR A 221 -15.83 -28.27 -17.41
N ASN A 222 -15.12 -27.22 -17.00
CA ASN A 222 -14.99 -26.77 -15.61
C ASN A 222 -14.41 -27.88 -14.69
N THR A 223 -13.40 -28.60 -15.18
CA THR A 223 -12.81 -29.76 -14.48
C THR A 223 -11.29 -29.70 -14.40
N TRP A 224 -10.75 -30.28 -13.32
CA TRP A 224 -9.32 -30.47 -13.12
C TRP A 224 -8.87 -31.89 -13.48
N LYS A 225 -7.66 -32.00 -14.03
CA LYS A 225 -6.99 -33.26 -14.36
C LYS A 225 -5.56 -33.26 -13.83
N VAL A 226 -5.20 -34.30 -13.06
CA VAL A 226 -3.80 -34.53 -12.65
C VAL A 226 -2.96 -34.98 -13.85
N VAL A 227 -1.78 -34.38 -14.00
CA VAL A 227 -0.79 -34.72 -15.04
C VAL A 227 0.53 -35.20 -14.42
N GLY A 228 1.55 -35.47 -15.25
CA GLY A 228 2.88 -35.81 -14.75
C GLY A 228 3.39 -34.78 -13.74
N SER A 229 4.20 -35.24 -12.77
CA SER A 229 4.79 -34.37 -11.74
C SER A 229 6.17 -33.87 -12.15
N MET A 230 6.55 -32.68 -11.68
CA MET A 230 7.90 -32.15 -11.81
C MET A 230 8.91 -33.08 -11.12
N ASN A 231 10.15 -33.09 -11.59
CA ASN A 231 11.23 -33.87 -10.97
C ASN A 231 11.64 -33.26 -9.62
N TYR A 232 11.54 -31.93 -9.48
CA TYR A 232 11.87 -31.23 -8.25
C TYR A 232 10.64 -30.54 -7.64
N LYS A 233 10.50 -30.68 -6.32
CA LYS A 233 9.54 -29.91 -5.52
C LYS A 233 10.01 -28.46 -5.46
N ARG A 234 9.09 -27.51 -5.65
CA ARG A 234 9.42 -26.09 -5.60
C ARG A 234 8.23 -25.19 -5.34
N TYR A 235 8.51 -24.03 -4.76
CA TYR A 235 7.58 -22.91 -4.60
C TYR A 235 8.27 -21.57 -4.89
N PHE A 236 7.51 -20.49 -5.14
CA PHE A 236 8.04 -19.19 -5.62
C PHE A 236 8.92 -19.29 -6.89
N HIS A 237 8.73 -20.36 -7.67
CA HIS A 237 9.33 -20.52 -8.99
C HIS A 237 8.57 -19.69 -10.03
N THR A 238 9.13 -19.57 -11.23
CA THR A 238 8.44 -19.01 -12.38
C THR A 238 8.04 -20.10 -13.37
N ALA A 239 6.94 -19.91 -14.07
CA ALA A 239 6.51 -20.75 -15.19
C ALA A 239 6.25 -19.86 -16.41
N THR A 240 6.80 -20.21 -17.57
CA THR A 240 6.70 -19.41 -18.80
C THR A 240 6.32 -20.29 -19.98
N LEU A 241 5.18 -20.01 -20.61
CA LEU A 241 4.81 -20.64 -21.89
C LEU A 241 5.77 -20.20 -22.99
N LEU A 242 6.45 -21.16 -23.62
CA LEU A 242 7.40 -20.92 -24.70
C LEU A 242 6.71 -20.87 -26.06
N THR A 243 7.40 -20.29 -27.05
CA THR A 243 6.90 -20.20 -28.43
C THR A 243 6.68 -21.57 -29.10
N ASN A 244 7.34 -22.63 -28.64
CA ASN A 244 7.11 -24.00 -29.09
C ASN A 244 5.90 -24.68 -28.39
N GLY A 245 5.27 -24.04 -27.40
CA GLY A 245 4.12 -24.57 -26.66
C GLY A 245 4.46 -25.34 -25.38
N LYS A 246 5.73 -25.56 -25.06
CA LYS A 246 6.16 -26.11 -23.77
C LYS A 246 6.15 -25.05 -22.68
N VAL A 247 6.11 -25.45 -21.41
CA VAL A 247 6.21 -24.52 -20.27
C VAL A 247 7.55 -24.72 -19.58
N LEU A 248 8.36 -23.65 -19.51
CA LEU A 248 9.60 -23.62 -18.74
C LEU A 248 9.28 -23.29 -17.29
N VAL A 249 9.69 -24.15 -16.37
CA VAL A 249 9.69 -23.91 -14.93
C VAL A 249 11.12 -23.67 -14.45
N ALA A 250 11.35 -22.57 -13.75
CA ALA A 250 12.69 -22.14 -13.34
C ALA A 250 12.74 -21.61 -11.90
N GLY A 251 13.80 -21.99 -11.19
CA GLY A 251 14.11 -21.46 -9.86
C GLY A 251 13.11 -21.86 -8.77
N GLY A 252 12.98 -21.00 -7.76
CA GLY A 252 12.16 -21.21 -6.57
C GLY A 252 12.99 -21.67 -5.36
N LEU A 253 12.27 -22.12 -4.34
CA LEU A 253 12.79 -22.73 -3.13
C LEU A 253 12.38 -24.21 -3.08
N ASP A 254 13.25 -25.09 -2.62
CA ASP A 254 12.93 -26.49 -2.34
C ASP A 254 12.30 -26.67 -0.95
N ASN A 255 12.11 -27.93 -0.53
CA ASN A 255 11.47 -28.26 0.74
C ASN A 255 12.29 -27.85 1.99
N ASP A 256 13.58 -27.60 1.80
CA ASP A 256 14.50 -27.19 2.87
C ASP A 256 14.81 -25.68 2.76
N ASP A 257 13.96 -24.93 2.03
CA ASP A 257 14.09 -23.51 1.73
C ASP A 257 15.39 -23.14 1.01
N ASN A 258 16.02 -24.09 0.31
CA ASN A 258 17.20 -23.80 -0.50
C ASN A 258 16.78 -23.21 -1.85
N MET A 259 17.50 -22.18 -2.26
CA MET A 259 17.31 -21.56 -3.58
C MET A 259 17.80 -22.50 -4.68
N VAL A 260 16.90 -22.96 -5.54
CA VAL A 260 17.28 -23.90 -6.61
C VAL A 260 17.58 -23.17 -7.91
N ASN A 261 18.57 -23.67 -8.66
CA ASN A 261 18.90 -23.20 -10.01
C ASN A 261 18.40 -24.15 -11.11
N SER A 262 17.74 -25.25 -10.71
CA SER A 262 17.24 -26.27 -11.62
C SER A 262 16.07 -25.75 -12.44
N THR A 263 15.97 -26.25 -13.68
CA THR A 263 14.89 -25.87 -14.59
C THR A 263 14.35 -27.09 -15.34
N GLU A 264 13.07 -27.04 -15.67
CA GLU A 264 12.33 -28.17 -16.24
C GLU A 264 11.34 -27.68 -17.30
N LEU A 265 11.05 -28.54 -18.27
CA LEU A 265 10.11 -28.31 -19.34
C LEU A 265 8.92 -29.26 -19.21
N PHE A 266 7.72 -28.69 -19.10
CA PHE A 266 6.48 -29.43 -19.29
C PHE A 266 6.11 -29.44 -20.77
N ASP A 267 5.78 -30.62 -21.29
CA ASP A 267 5.27 -30.80 -22.65
C ASP A 267 3.77 -31.16 -22.59
N PRO A 268 2.86 -30.21 -22.92
CA PRO A 268 1.42 -30.46 -22.88
C PRO A 268 0.93 -31.58 -23.78
N SER A 269 1.68 -31.94 -24.84
CA SER A 269 1.26 -33.01 -25.77
C SER A 269 1.47 -34.41 -25.19
N THR A 270 2.39 -34.54 -24.23
CA THR A 270 2.72 -35.81 -23.57
C THR A 270 2.39 -35.80 -22.08
N GLU A 271 2.01 -34.63 -21.54
CA GLU A 271 1.72 -34.41 -20.12
C GLU A 271 2.91 -34.80 -19.22
N SER A 272 4.14 -34.64 -19.72
CA SER A 272 5.37 -35.10 -19.08
C SER A 272 6.40 -33.99 -18.89
N TRP A 273 7.33 -34.23 -17.96
CA TRP A 273 8.38 -33.28 -17.56
C TRP A 273 9.76 -33.76 -18.00
N THR A 274 10.58 -32.82 -18.45
CA THR A 274 11.98 -33.07 -18.85
C THR A 274 12.90 -32.04 -18.24
N ILE A 275 14.00 -32.48 -17.62
CA ILE A 275 15.03 -31.59 -17.09
C ILE A 275 15.76 -30.92 -18.26
N THR A 276 16.07 -29.62 -18.14
CA THR A 276 16.87 -28.86 -19.11
C THR A 276 18.03 -28.14 -18.40
N GLY A 277 18.79 -27.29 -19.10
CA GLY A 277 19.96 -26.63 -18.52
C GLY A 277 19.63 -25.77 -17.30
N ASN A 278 20.55 -25.71 -16.34
CA ASN A 278 20.36 -24.97 -15.09
C ASN A 278 20.80 -23.51 -15.23
N MET A 279 20.17 -22.63 -14.45
CA MET A 279 20.66 -21.26 -14.25
C MET A 279 22.03 -21.27 -13.57
N THR A 280 22.81 -20.21 -13.75
CA THR A 280 24.13 -20.09 -13.10
C THR A 280 24.02 -19.94 -11.58
N GLN A 281 22.91 -19.40 -11.08
CA GLN A 281 22.62 -19.26 -9.65
C GLN A 281 21.17 -19.63 -9.32
N GLY A 282 20.96 -20.13 -8.10
CA GLY A 282 19.62 -20.39 -7.59
C GLY A 282 18.93 -19.08 -7.23
N ARG A 283 17.62 -18.99 -7.48
CA ARG A 283 16.84 -17.77 -7.20
C ARG A 283 15.37 -18.02 -6.93
N TYR A 284 14.77 -17.21 -6.07
CA TYR A 284 13.35 -17.18 -5.74
C TYR A 284 12.85 -15.73 -5.74
N LEU A 285 11.53 -15.51 -5.86
CA LEU A 285 10.93 -14.16 -5.99
C LEU A 285 11.52 -13.32 -7.13
N HIS A 286 12.02 -14.01 -8.15
CA HIS A 286 12.50 -13.46 -9.42
C HIS A 286 11.35 -13.38 -10.42
N THR A 287 11.57 -12.67 -11.53
CA THR A 287 10.62 -12.62 -12.64
C THR A 287 11.17 -13.35 -13.86
N ALA A 288 10.27 -13.90 -14.68
CA ALA A 288 10.58 -14.49 -15.98
C ALA A 288 9.71 -13.84 -17.06
N SER A 289 10.30 -13.47 -18.19
CA SER A 289 9.63 -12.78 -19.30
C SER A 289 10.00 -13.41 -20.63
N LEU A 290 9.01 -13.90 -21.38
CA LEU A 290 9.21 -14.36 -22.76
C LEU A 290 9.44 -13.15 -23.68
N LEU A 291 10.61 -13.10 -24.31
CA LEU A 291 10.97 -12.03 -25.24
C LEU A 291 10.48 -12.35 -26.66
N LYS A 292 10.35 -11.30 -27.50
CA LYS A 292 10.03 -11.46 -28.93
C LYS A 292 11.02 -12.33 -29.70
N SER A 293 12.25 -12.49 -29.21
CA SER A 293 13.25 -13.40 -29.76
C SER A 293 12.94 -14.88 -29.51
N GLY A 294 11.97 -15.20 -28.65
CA GLY A 294 11.67 -16.57 -28.19
C GLY A 294 12.51 -17.03 -26.99
N LYS A 295 13.44 -16.21 -26.50
CA LYS A 295 14.20 -16.46 -25.27
C LYS A 295 13.43 -16.03 -24.03
N VAL A 296 13.71 -16.64 -22.89
CA VAL A 296 13.14 -16.23 -21.59
C VAL A 296 14.18 -15.45 -20.82
N LEU A 297 13.87 -14.20 -20.48
CA LEU A 297 14.67 -13.39 -19.56
C LEU A 297 14.23 -13.70 -18.13
N VAL A 298 15.17 -14.13 -17.30
CA VAL A 298 15.01 -14.22 -15.86
C VAL A 298 15.80 -13.10 -15.20
N SER A 299 15.18 -12.34 -14.29
CA SER A 299 15.82 -11.20 -13.64
C SER A 299 15.52 -11.09 -12.14
N GLY A 300 16.54 -10.72 -11.37
CA GLY A 300 16.45 -10.43 -9.93
C GLY A 300 16.16 -11.68 -9.07
N GLY A 301 15.47 -11.48 -7.95
CA GLY A 301 15.28 -12.49 -6.90
C GLY A 301 16.44 -12.52 -5.89
N GLY A 302 16.32 -13.36 -4.87
CA GLY A 302 17.43 -13.64 -3.94
C GLY A 302 18.39 -14.69 -4.49
N SER A 303 19.67 -14.67 -4.10
CA SER A 303 20.67 -15.67 -4.48
C SER A 303 21.51 -16.15 -3.29
N PHE A 304 22.25 -17.25 -3.45
CA PHE A 304 23.14 -17.79 -2.40
C PHE A 304 24.20 -16.79 -1.90
N THR A 305 24.54 -15.76 -2.68
CA THR A 305 25.59 -14.79 -2.36
C THR A 305 25.07 -13.47 -1.79
N SER A 306 23.77 -13.20 -1.92
CA SER A 306 23.13 -11.95 -1.49
C SER A 306 21.62 -12.14 -1.43
N GLU A 307 20.95 -11.61 -0.39
CA GLU A 307 19.48 -11.69 -0.25
C GLU A 307 18.73 -11.15 -1.48
N PHE A 308 19.37 -10.34 -2.34
CA PHE A 308 18.82 -9.79 -3.58
C PHE A 308 19.89 -9.70 -4.67
N SER A 309 19.56 -10.01 -5.93
CA SER A 309 20.49 -10.07 -7.06
C SER A 309 20.18 -8.99 -8.11
N THR A 310 21.23 -8.43 -8.74
CA THR A 310 21.15 -7.62 -9.97
C THR A 310 21.21 -8.49 -11.23
N ASP A 311 21.49 -9.78 -11.09
CA ASP A 311 21.77 -10.67 -12.20
C ASP A 311 20.51 -10.95 -13.01
N ALA A 312 20.74 -11.10 -14.31
CA ALA A 312 19.72 -11.52 -15.24
C ALA A 312 20.32 -12.47 -16.28
N GLU A 313 19.56 -13.50 -16.62
CA GLU A 313 19.99 -14.58 -17.50
C GLU A 313 18.94 -14.81 -18.60
N LEU A 314 19.40 -15.23 -19.77
CA LEU A 314 18.56 -15.60 -20.90
C LEU A 314 18.60 -17.10 -21.10
N TYR A 315 17.44 -17.74 -21.09
CA TYR A 315 17.27 -19.12 -21.52
C TYR A 315 16.93 -19.20 -23.01
N ASP A 316 17.67 -20.03 -23.73
CA ASP A 316 17.41 -20.35 -25.13
C ASP A 316 16.91 -21.80 -25.25
N PHE A 317 15.59 -21.96 -25.45
CA PHE A 317 14.97 -23.28 -25.50
C PHE A 317 15.45 -24.16 -26.66
N SER A 318 16.02 -23.56 -27.72
CA SER A 318 16.53 -24.33 -28.87
C SER A 318 17.82 -25.07 -28.54
N THR A 319 18.57 -24.58 -27.54
CA THR A 319 19.84 -25.17 -27.09
C THR A 319 19.76 -25.74 -25.67
N GLY A 320 18.73 -25.35 -24.90
CA GLY A 320 18.61 -25.68 -23.49
C GLY A 320 19.63 -24.95 -22.59
N MET A 321 20.31 -23.92 -23.11
CA MET A 321 21.38 -23.22 -22.39
C MET A 321 20.93 -21.88 -21.81
N TRP A 322 21.55 -21.52 -20.68
CA TRP A 322 21.45 -20.20 -20.05
C TRP A 322 22.67 -19.35 -20.39
N THR A 323 22.43 -18.07 -20.65
CA THR A 323 23.49 -17.08 -20.91
C THR A 323 23.29 -15.83 -20.05
N ASN A 324 24.33 -15.40 -19.35
CA ASN A 324 24.29 -14.16 -18.57
C ASN A 324 24.08 -12.94 -19.46
N THR A 325 23.28 -11.99 -18.97
CA THR A 325 23.11 -10.66 -19.57
C THR A 325 23.89 -9.61 -18.78
N SER A 326 23.81 -8.33 -19.17
CA SER A 326 24.25 -7.25 -18.28
C SER A 326 23.42 -7.21 -17.00
N SER A 327 24.03 -6.87 -15.88
CA SER A 327 23.34 -6.70 -14.60
C SER A 327 22.41 -5.48 -14.59
N MET A 328 21.31 -5.57 -13.85
CA MET A 328 20.45 -4.44 -13.51
C MET A 328 21.21 -3.40 -12.68
N ASN A 329 20.75 -2.14 -12.72
CA ASN A 329 21.32 -1.07 -11.92
C ASN A 329 21.13 -1.27 -10.41
N TYR A 330 20.10 -2.03 -10.02
CA TYR A 330 19.73 -2.23 -8.63
C TYR A 330 19.32 -3.68 -8.38
N GLN A 331 19.71 -4.20 -7.21
CA GLN A 331 19.24 -5.49 -6.72
C GLN A 331 17.73 -5.41 -6.47
N ARG A 332 16.99 -6.49 -6.71
CA ARG A 332 15.55 -6.53 -6.44
C ARG A 332 15.05 -7.95 -6.30
N ALA A 333 14.19 -8.21 -5.32
CA ALA A 333 13.24 -9.33 -5.32
C ALA A 333 11.83 -8.81 -5.08
N SER A 334 10.82 -9.65 -5.31
CA SER A 334 9.41 -9.29 -5.10
C SER A 334 8.94 -8.13 -5.98
N HIS A 335 9.57 -8.00 -7.15
CA HIS A 335 9.28 -7.00 -8.18
C HIS A 335 8.38 -7.60 -9.26
N THR A 336 7.79 -6.74 -10.09
CA THR A 336 7.04 -7.17 -11.28
C THR A 336 7.87 -6.92 -12.55
N ALA A 337 7.60 -7.71 -13.60
CA ALA A 337 8.16 -7.52 -14.92
C ALA A 337 7.06 -7.59 -15.98
N THR A 338 7.01 -6.59 -16.86
CA THR A 338 6.00 -6.47 -17.90
C THR A 338 6.68 -6.33 -19.27
N VAL A 339 6.39 -7.25 -20.19
CA VAL A 339 6.84 -7.13 -21.58
C VAL A 339 5.99 -6.08 -22.28
N LEU A 340 6.64 -5.01 -22.77
CA LEU A 340 5.99 -3.90 -23.45
C LEU A 340 5.73 -4.19 -24.93
N ALA A 341 4.88 -3.39 -25.56
CA ALA A 341 4.53 -3.53 -26.97
C ALA A 341 5.74 -3.43 -27.91
N ASP A 342 6.79 -2.70 -27.54
CA ASP A 342 8.04 -2.61 -28.30
C ASP A 342 8.93 -3.87 -28.15
N GLY A 343 8.69 -4.70 -27.15
CA GLY A 343 9.44 -5.93 -26.83
C GLY A 343 10.49 -5.76 -25.73
N ASN A 344 10.60 -4.56 -25.12
CA ASN A 344 11.40 -4.34 -23.93
C ASN A 344 10.68 -4.87 -22.68
N VAL A 345 11.43 -5.13 -21.61
CA VAL A 345 10.86 -5.59 -20.34
C VAL A 345 10.97 -4.47 -19.32
N LEU A 346 9.83 -3.97 -18.86
CA LEU A 346 9.76 -3.01 -17.78
C LEU A 346 9.75 -3.76 -16.45
N VAL A 347 10.72 -3.49 -15.59
CA VAL A 347 10.85 -4.09 -14.27
C VAL A 347 10.59 -3.03 -13.19
N ILE A 348 9.64 -3.30 -12.31
CA ILE A 348 9.05 -2.31 -11.40
C ILE A 348 9.14 -2.79 -9.95
N GLY A 349 9.56 -1.89 -9.07
CA GLY A 349 9.58 -2.10 -7.62
C GLY A 349 10.51 -3.22 -7.16
N GLY A 350 10.19 -3.79 -6.00
CA GLY A 350 11.05 -4.72 -5.29
C GLY A 350 12.09 -4.02 -4.42
N LYS A 351 12.42 -4.65 -3.29
CA LYS A 351 13.38 -4.11 -2.33
C LYS A 351 14.80 -4.36 -2.84
N PRO A 352 15.63 -3.32 -3.04
CA PRO A 352 17.07 -3.53 -2.99
C PRO A 352 17.44 -3.78 -1.53
N LEU A 353 18.41 -4.67 -1.28
CA LEU A 353 19.30 -4.33 -0.19
C LEU A 353 19.89 -2.98 -0.57
N VAL A 354 19.47 -1.94 0.16
CA VAL A 354 20.47 -0.98 0.60
C VAL A 354 21.35 -1.81 1.52
N SER A 355 22.29 -2.59 0.98
CA SER A 355 23.54 -2.72 1.73
C SER A 355 23.98 -1.27 1.86
N SER A 356 23.94 -0.74 3.08
CA SER A 356 24.89 0.28 3.53
C SER A 356 25.65 0.90 2.35
N LEU A 357 25.10 1.96 1.74
CA LEU A 357 25.66 2.49 0.51
C LEU A 357 27.07 2.97 0.81
N ASN A 358 28.06 2.21 0.35
CA ASN A 358 29.40 2.70 0.11
C ASN A 358 29.25 3.87 -0.87
N CYS A 359 29.57 5.04 -0.35
CA CYS A 359 29.60 6.31 -1.03
C CYS A 359 30.47 6.21 -2.28
N THR A 360 29.92 6.42 -3.48
CA THR A 360 30.59 7.19 -4.55
C THR A 360 29.66 7.41 -5.75
N GLN A 361 29.61 8.67 -6.19
CA GLN A 361 29.07 9.24 -7.45
C GLN A 361 27.59 9.62 -7.51
N TYR A 362 27.29 10.83 -7.02
CA TYR A 362 26.40 11.77 -7.71
C TYR A 362 27.14 13.10 -7.96
N SER A 363 26.98 13.62 -9.16
CA SER A 363 27.18 15.01 -9.61
C SER A 363 26.32 15.12 -10.87
N SER A 364 25.41 16.06 -11.07
CA SER A 364 25.13 17.34 -10.44
C SER A 364 23.66 17.74 -10.71
N ASP A 365 23.21 18.77 -9.99
CA ASP A 365 22.10 19.70 -10.29
C ASP A 365 20.94 19.67 -9.27
N LEU A 366 21.12 20.58 -8.30
CA LEU A 366 20.23 20.99 -7.22
C LEU A 366 19.78 22.43 -7.55
N ASP A 367 18.50 22.75 -7.35
CA ASP A 367 17.98 24.09 -6.96
C ASP A 367 16.44 23.98 -6.79
N VAL A 368 15.68 24.59 -5.84
CA VAL A 368 15.88 25.44 -4.64
C VAL A 368 14.42 25.69 -4.08
N LEU A 369 14.04 25.54 -2.80
CA LEU A 369 14.14 26.49 -1.64
C LEU A 369 13.80 25.77 -0.30
N HIS A 370 14.68 25.68 0.71
CA HIS A 370 14.92 26.58 1.89
C HIS A 370 13.92 26.36 3.06
N SER A 371 14.31 26.07 4.31
CA SER A 371 15.38 26.72 5.10
C SER A 371 15.91 25.89 6.30
N LEU A 372 17.20 25.53 6.27
CA LEU A 372 18.26 25.76 7.29
C LEU A 372 19.50 24.88 6.93
N PRO A 373 20.74 25.30 7.26
CA PRO A 373 21.88 25.13 6.36
C PRO A 373 22.98 24.24 6.94
N PHE A 374 23.23 23.05 6.40
CA PHE A 374 24.56 22.41 6.53
C PHE A 374 24.79 21.39 5.39
N ASN A 375 25.52 21.82 4.35
CA ASN A 375 26.18 20.95 3.37
C ASN A 375 27.56 20.55 3.89
N ILE A 376 27.88 19.26 3.91
CA ILE A 376 29.26 18.76 3.96
C ILE A 376 29.37 17.56 3.01
N THR A 377 30.27 17.68 2.04
CA THR A 377 30.79 16.63 1.16
C THR A 377 32.04 16.03 1.80
N ILE A 378 32.27 14.72 1.69
CA ILE A 378 33.62 14.18 1.95
C ILE A 378 34.06 13.20 0.86
N ALA A 379 35.35 13.32 0.53
CA ALA A 379 36.08 12.72 -0.56
C ALA A 379 36.48 11.25 -0.29
N ASN A 380 36.47 10.47 -1.37
CA ASN A 380 37.15 9.20 -1.64
C ASN A 380 37.98 8.58 -0.50
N GLY A 381 37.68 7.31 -0.17
CA GLY A 381 38.64 6.45 0.51
C GLY A 381 38.03 5.16 1.06
N THR A 382 38.30 4.05 0.40
CA THR A 382 38.00 2.67 0.81
C THR A 382 38.40 2.38 2.27
N THR A 383 37.43 2.24 3.18
CA THR A 383 37.63 1.54 4.46
C THR A 383 36.36 0.77 4.85
N LYS A 384 36.45 -0.57 4.81
CA LYS A 384 35.48 -1.50 5.40
C LYS A 384 35.57 -1.39 6.92
N CYS A 385 34.50 -0.99 7.60
CA CYS A 385 34.39 -1.20 9.05
C CYS A 385 33.93 -2.63 9.30
N THR A 386 34.78 -3.45 9.93
CA THR A 386 34.43 -4.78 10.43
C THR A 386 34.48 -4.77 11.96
N PRO A 387 33.49 -5.34 12.66
CA PRO A 387 33.35 -5.19 14.11
C PRO A 387 34.19 -6.26 14.83
N ARG A 388 35.44 -5.94 15.14
CA ARG A 388 36.20 -6.61 16.21
C ARG A 388 37.10 -5.60 16.93
N GLY A 389 36.56 -4.94 17.96
CA GLY A 389 37.32 -4.14 18.94
C GLY A 389 36.58 -2.90 19.49
N PRO A 390 36.89 -2.43 20.72
CA PRO A 390 36.39 -1.16 21.25
C PRO A 390 36.92 0.01 20.41
N CYS A 391 36.07 1.02 20.15
CA CYS A 391 36.21 2.06 19.11
C CYS A 391 37.68 2.43 18.79
N ALA A 392 38.23 1.81 17.75
CA ALA A 392 39.58 2.04 17.26
C ALA A 392 39.58 3.14 16.19
N THR A 393 39.94 4.35 16.62
CA THR A 393 40.63 5.48 15.93
C THR A 393 40.73 5.57 14.39
N THR A 394 39.75 5.13 13.58
CA THR A 394 39.77 5.37 12.12
C THR A 394 38.80 6.48 11.72
N ASN A 395 39.32 7.52 11.06
CA ASN A 395 38.63 8.72 10.57
C ASN A 395 37.41 8.47 9.64
N SER A 396 37.11 7.22 9.27
CA SER A 396 36.02 6.82 8.38
C SER A 396 34.63 6.81 9.03
N HIS A 397 34.54 6.72 10.37
CA HIS A 397 33.25 6.73 11.08
C HIS A 397 32.60 8.13 11.18
N GLN A 398 33.34 9.20 10.88
CA GLN A 398 32.90 10.60 11.06
C GLN A 398 32.02 11.14 9.91
N GLN A 399 31.55 10.31 8.97
CA GLN A 399 30.84 10.80 7.76
C GLN A 399 29.43 10.21 7.57
N VAL A 400 29.02 9.28 8.43
CA VAL A 400 27.73 8.60 8.28
C VAL A 400 26.61 9.50 8.80
N THR A 401 25.69 9.91 7.92
CA THR A 401 24.58 10.82 8.24
C THR A 401 23.21 10.13 8.27
N SER A 402 23.09 8.87 7.83
CA SER A 402 21.87 8.06 8.00
C SER A 402 22.19 6.60 8.32
N PHE A 403 21.38 5.97 9.18
CA PHE A 403 21.60 4.60 9.64
C PHE A 403 20.27 3.91 9.98
N ASP A 404 20.12 2.65 9.55
CA ASP A 404 18.90 1.85 9.73
C ASP A 404 19.29 0.48 10.29
N VAL A 405 18.66 0.09 11.41
CA VAL A 405 18.89 -1.19 12.08
C VAL A 405 17.67 -2.08 11.93
N TRP A 406 17.83 -3.11 11.09
CA TRP A 406 16.84 -4.16 10.85
C TRP A 406 17.39 -5.50 11.36
N ASN A 407 16.72 -6.09 12.34
CA ASN A 407 16.79 -7.53 12.65
C ASN A 407 18.20 -8.14 12.83
N ARG A 408 19.07 -7.55 13.68
CA ARG A 408 20.34 -8.19 14.11
C ARG A 408 20.54 -8.11 15.62
N GLY A 409 21.09 -9.19 16.18
CA GLY A 409 21.29 -9.37 17.61
C GLY A 409 22.15 -8.29 18.31
N PRO A 410 22.07 -8.22 19.65
CA PRO A 410 22.39 -7.02 20.45
C PRO A 410 23.87 -6.58 20.48
N GLN A 411 24.82 -7.36 19.97
CA GLN A 411 26.25 -6.97 19.99
C GLN A 411 26.63 -5.93 18.92
N GLU A 412 25.83 -5.76 17.86
CA GLU A 412 26.16 -4.86 16.74
C GLU A 412 25.47 -3.48 16.87
N ALA A 413 24.30 -3.40 17.52
CA ALA A 413 23.57 -2.14 17.78
C ALA A 413 24.30 -1.21 18.78
N LEU A 414 25.17 -1.76 19.63
CA LEU A 414 25.93 -1.01 20.63
C LEU A 414 27.06 -0.13 20.06
N GLN A 415 27.34 -0.19 18.75
CA GLN A 415 28.41 0.61 18.12
C GLN A 415 27.90 1.85 17.37
N VAL A 416 26.57 2.04 17.25
CA VAL A 416 25.95 3.16 16.52
C VAL A 416 26.30 4.50 17.16
N TYR A 417 26.50 4.55 18.47
CA TYR A 417 26.81 5.80 19.21
C TYR A 417 28.21 6.34 18.91
N CYS A 418 29.09 5.58 18.25
CA CYS A 418 30.36 6.09 17.72
C CYS A 418 30.16 6.91 16.41
N LEU A 419 28.93 7.04 15.87
CA LEU A 419 28.57 7.82 14.67
C LEU A 419 28.06 9.24 15.01
N THR A 420 28.96 10.12 15.45
CA THR A 420 28.61 11.45 16.00
C THR A 420 27.99 12.44 15.00
N HIS A 421 27.98 12.14 13.70
CA HIS A 421 27.45 13.00 12.63
C HIS A 421 26.13 12.51 12.01
N LEU A 422 25.49 11.53 12.66
CA LEU A 422 24.26 10.94 12.20
C LEU A 422 23.11 11.95 12.23
N ARG A 423 22.36 12.11 11.12
CA ARG A 423 21.20 12.99 11.00
C ARG A 423 19.87 12.24 10.97
N LEU A 424 19.84 11.00 10.49
CA LEU A 424 18.65 10.15 10.48
C LEU A 424 18.97 8.78 11.07
N LEU A 425 18.15 8.33 12.01
CA LEU A 425 18.27 7.00 12.60
C LEU A 425 16.92 6.28 12.55
N ARG A 426 16.92 5.04 12.09
CA ARG A 426 15.78 4.12 12.22
C ARG A 426 16.18 2.88 13.00
N LEU A 427 15.38 2.51 13.98
CA LEU A 427 15.59 1.34 14.82
C LEU A 427 14.32 0.51 14.83
N GLN A 428 14.42 -0.77 14.48
CA GLN A 428 13.31 -1.72 14.59
C GLN A 428 13.69 -2.89 15.51
N LEU A 429 12.96 -3.07 16.62
CA LEU A 429 13.37 -3.93 17.75
C LEU A 429 12.40 -5.09 18.02
N HIS A 430 12.47 -6.19 17.28
CA HIS A 430 11.47 -7.27 17.37
C HIS A 430 11.52 -8.16 18.63
N GLU A 431 12.62 -8.14 19.38
CA GLU A 431 12.89 -9.14 20.43
C GLU A 431 12.70 -8.57 21.84
N PRO A 432 11.89 -9.19 22.74
CA PRO A 432 11.54 -8.67 24.08
C PRO A 432 12.72 -8.24 24.96
N GLN A 433 13.87 -8.89 24.82
CA GLN A 433 15.09 -8.54 25.56
C GLN A 433 15.75 -7.22 25.10
N TRP A 434 15.32 -6.61 23.99
CA TRP A 434 15.99 -5.46 23.39
C TRP A 434 15.38 -4.14 23.88
N HIS A 435 16.27 -3.27 24.34
CA HIS A 435 15.90 -1.97 24.88
C HIS A 435 16.57 -0.85 24.09
N ILE A 436 15.93 0.33 24.09
CA ILE A 436 16.56 1.51 23.52
C ILE A 436 17.72 1.92 24.45
N PRO A 437 18.96 1.94 23.93
CA PRO A 437 20.18 2.25 24.69
C PRO A 437 20.19 3.70 25.14
N THR A 438 20.74 4.00 26.33
CA THR A 438 20.84 5.39 26.81
C THR A 438 21.85 6.21 25.99
N GLU A 439 22.79 5.56 25.32
CA GLU A 439 23.78 6.16 24.45
C GLU A 439 23.16 6.77 23.18
N ILE A 440 21.88 6.53 22.89
CA ILE A 440 21.16 7.22 21.82
C ILE A 440 21.22 8.74 21.96
N GLY A 441 21.27 9.25 23.20
CA GLY A 441 21.39 10.69 23.47
C GLY A 441 22.74 11.29 23.10
N ASP A 442 23.75 10.48 22.82
CA ASP A 442 25.07 10.97 22.42
C ASP A 442 25.12 11.26 20.90
N LEU A 443 24.07 10.90 20.15
CA LEU A 443 23.91 11.17 18.71
C LEU A 443 23.36 12.58 18.43
N THR A 444 24.01 13.62 18.96
CA THR A 444 23.48 14.99 19.02
C THR A 444 23.17 15.67 17.68
N ASP A 445 23.70 15.14 16.57
CA ASP A 445 23.45 15.64 15.21
C ASP A 445 22.15 15.10 14.59
N VAL A 446 21.45 14.16 15.26
CA VAL A 446 20.23 13.52 14.73
C VAL A 446 19.09 14.53 14.63
N MET A 447 18.49 14.60 13.43
CA MET A 447 17.35 15.42 13.07
C MET A 447 16.06 14.61 12.92
N ALA A 448 16.16 13.33 12.52
CA ALA A 448 15.01 12.44 12.38
C ALA A 448 15.26 11.08 13.03
N LEU A 449 14.33 10.66 13.89
CA LEU A 449 14.41 9.39 14.60
C LEU A 449 13.11 8.59 14.42
N TYR A 450 13.25 7.34 13.99
CA TYR A 450 12.16 6.38 13.87
C TYR A 450 12.44 5.17 14.76
N LEU A 451 11.49 4.82 15.61
CA LEU A 451 11.59 3.72 16.56
C LEU A 451 10.40 2.78 16.33
N GLU A 452 10.60 1.71 15.58
CA GLU A 452 9.53 0.81 15.15
C GLU A 452 9.54 -0.48 15.98
N ASN A 453 8.34 -0.96 16.31
CA ASN A 453 8.12 -2.19 17.05
C ASN A 453 9.02 -2.32 18.29
N ILE A 454 9.05 -1.30 19.15
CA ILE A 454 9.87 -1.32 20.36
C ILE A 454 9.41 -2.48 21.27
N ALA A 455 10.32 -3.41 21.58
CA ALA A 455 10.01 -4.64 22.28
C ALA A 455 9.50 -4.44 23.72
N ASP A 456 8.82 -5.46 24.23
CA ASP A 456 8.17 -5.48 25.55
C ASP A 456 9.06 -4.96 26.70
N GLY A 457 8.69 -3.81 27.28
CA GLY A 457 9.33 -3.26 28.48
C GLY A 457 10.46 -2.26 28.23
N SER A 458 10.74 -1.91 26.98
CA SER A 458 11.74 -0.89 26.65
C SER A 458 11.15 0.51 26.57
N ASP A 459 11.51 1.34 27.56
CA ASP A 459 11.18 2.75 27.58
C ASP A 459 12.10 3.56 26.65
N ILE A 460 11.60 4.69 26.12
CA ILE A 460 12.47 5.68 25.47
C ILE A 460 13.31 6.33 26.59
N PRO A 461 14.65 6.29 26.52
CA PRO A 461 15.50 6.73 27.63
C PRO A 461 15.50 8.26 27.78
N GLU A 462 15.70 8.74 29.02
CA GLU A 462 15.81 10.19 29.34
C GLU A 462 16.99 10.88 28.65
N THR A 463 17.92 10.14 28.07
CA THR A 463 19.00 10.71 27.28
C THR A 463 18.52 11.23 25.93
N ILE A 464 17.30 10.88 25.48
CA ILE A 464 16.72 11.40 24.24
C ILE A 464 16.66 12.93 24.23
N GLY A 465 16.48 13.57 25.39
CA GLY A 465 16.48 15.02 25.50
C GLY A 465 17.80 15.71 25.18
N LYS A 466 18.90 14.96 25.03
CA LYS A 466 20.17 15.49 24.53
C LYS A 466 20.15 15.76 23.02
N LEU A 467 19.20 15.19 22.28
CA LEU A 467 19.06 15.34 20.82
C LEU A 467 18.45 16.71 20.45
N THR A 468 19.17 17.78 20.74
CA THR A 468 18.69 19.16 20.56
C THR A 468 18.45 19.56 19.10
N ASN A 469 18.98 18.80 18.15
CA ASN A 469 18.75 18.97 16.71
C ASN A 469 17.54 18.19 16.16
N LEU A 470 16.88 17.38 16.97
CA LEU A 470 15.79 16.53 16.53
C LEU A 470 14.58 17.37 16.08
N GLU A 471 14.16 17.17 14.83
CA GLU A 471 13.01 17.82 14.18
C GLU A 471 11.82 16.87 13.98
N TRP A 472 12.11 15.56 13.87
CA TRP A 472 11.14 14.51 13.63
C TRP A 472 11.36 13.31 14.55
N LEU A 473 10.31 12.89 15.26
CA LEU A 473 10.29 11.66 16.05
C LEU A 473 9.04 10.85 15.72
N SER A 474 9.22 9.59 15.34
CA SER A 474 8.15 8.61 15.22
C SER A 474 8.49 7.38 16.05
N ALA A 475 7.56 6.89 16.87
CA ALA A 475 7.76 5.68 17.65
C ALA A 475 6.49 4.82 17.71
N THR A 476 6.63 3.51 17.48
CA THR A 476 5.57 2.51 17.63
C THR A 476 5.98 1.48 18.68
N ALA A 477 5.24 1.42 19.78
CA ALA A 477 5.60 0.66 20.98
C ALA A 477 4.37 0.23 21.78
N TRP A 478 3.98 -1.05 21.66
CA TRP A 478 2.72 -1.56 22.20
C TRP A 478 2.64 -1.66 23.73
N LYS A 479 3.76 -1.56 24.44
CA LYS A 479 3.82 -1.52 25.92
C LYS A 479 4.44 -0.26 26.51
N LEU A 480 4.82 0.73 25.68
CA LEU A 480 5.32 2.00 26.16
C LEU A 480 4.18 2.76 26.85
N THR A 481 4.33 3.01 28.15
CA THR A 481 3.27 3.66 28.95
C THR A 481 3.58 5.10 29.34
N VAL A 482 4.84 5.52 29.22
CA VAL A 482 5.32 6.86 29.61
C VAL A 482 6.34 7.33 28.57
N LEU A 483 6.31 8.63 28.25
CA LEU A 483 7.38 9.29 27.50
C LEU A 483 8.32 10.00 28.48
N PRO A 484 9.65 10.04 28.20
CA PRO A 484 10.60 10.72 29.06
C PRO A 484 10.37 12.24 29.09
N ASP A 485 10.49 12.84 30.28
CA ASP A 485 10.30 14.29 30.46
C ASP A 485 11.35 15.10 29.69
N SER A 486 12.56 14.56 29.55
CA SER A 486 13.65 15.17 28.79
C SER A 486 13.34 15.41 27.31
N LEU A 487 12.33 14.75 26.72
CA LEU A 487 11.94 14.98 25.32
C LEU A 487 11.56 16.45 25.06
N GLY A 488 11.09 17.16 26.09
CA GLY A 488 10.86 18.61 26.04
C GLY A 488 12.12 19.47 25.84
N ASN A 489 13.31 18.88 25.90
CA ASN A 489 14.58 19.56 25.60
C ASN A 489 14.91 19.57 24.10
N CYS A 490 14.23 18.77 23.27
CA CYS A 490 14.42 18.71 21.82
C CYS A 490 13.78 19.92 21.13
N LYS A 491 14.29 21.13 21.37
CA LYS A 491 13.66 22.41 21.01
C LYS A 491 13.41 22.65 19.51
N LYS A 492 13.92 21.81 18.61
CA LYS A 492 13.62 21.85 17.18
C LYS A 492 12.52 20.88 16.75
N LEU A 493 11.98 20.05 17.66
CA LEU A 493 11.02 19.01 17.31
C LEU A 493 9.72 19.63 16.82
N ARG A 494 9.37 19.35 15.56
CA ARG A 494 8.15 19.85 14.89
C ARG A 494 7.14 18.75 14.63
N PHE A 495 7.60 17.51 14.49
CA PHE A 495 6.76 16.36 14.24
C PHE A 495 6.99 15.30 15.31
N LEU A 496 5.94 14.95 16.03
CA LEU A 496 5.94 13.88 17.02
C LEU A 496 4.79 12.93 16.71
N SER A 497 5.12 11.68 16.41
CA SER A 497 4.15 10.60 16.22
C SER A 497 4.47 9.44 17.16
N ILE A 498 3.54 9.10 18.04
CA ILE A 498 3.69 8.00 18.99
C ILE A 498 2.48 7.08 18.89
N ALA A 499 2.72 5.80 18.62
CA ALA A 499 1.74 4.74 18.64
C ALA A 499 1.99 3.82 19.84
N ALA A 500 1.38 4.16 20.98
CA ALA A 500 1.63 3.48 22.25
C ALA A 500 0.51 3.72 23.27
N PRO A 501 0.26 2.79 24.21
CA PRO A 501 -0.70 2.96 25.29
C PRO A 501 -0.21 3.89 26.41
N LEU A 502 0.18 5.11 26.05
CA LEU A 502 0.66 6.13 26.99
C LEU A 502 -0.43 6.46 28.01
N LYS A 503 -0.08 6.45 29.29
CA LYS A 503 -0.98 6.81 30.39
C LYS A 503 -1.12 8.32 30.55
N GLN A 504 -0.09 9.07 30.17
CA GLN A 504 -0.06 10.53 30.23
C GLN A 504 0.96 11.06 29.21
N LEU A 505 0.72 12.27 28.69
CA LEU A 505 1.74 13.03 27.98
C LEU A 505 2.55 13.88 28.98
N PRO A 506 3.90 13.89 28.91
CA PRO A 506 4.69 14.74 29.79
C PRO A 506 4.46 16.22 29.45
N ILE A 507 4.32 17.06 30.47
CA ILE A 507 4.06 18.50 30.30
C ILE A 507 5.19 19.17 29.51
N SER A 508 6.40 18.63 29.56
CA SER A 508 7.57 19.16 28.86
C SER A 508 7.40 19.21 27.33
N LEU A 509 6.53 18.38 26.74
CA LEU A 509 6.21 18.45 25.30
C LEU A 509 5.48 19.74 24.92
N SER A 510 4.80 20.40 25.87
CA SER A 510 4.13 21.68 25.62
C SER A 510 5.13 22.82 25.36
N LEU A 511 6.42 22.60 25.69
CA LEU A 511 7.51 23.56 25.48
C LEU A 511 8.14 23.46 24.08
N LEU A 512 7.62 22.58 23.22
CA LEU A 512 8.17 22.27 21.89
C LEU A 512 7.40 23.00 20.78
N PRO A 513 8.06 23.39 19.68
CA PRO A 513 7.41 24.04 18.54
C PRO A 513 6.72 23.02 17.61
N LEU A 514 5.91 22.13 18.18
CA LEU A 514 5.24 21.06 17.43
C LEU A 514 4.25 21.66 16.44
N ALA A 515 4.41 21.28 15.17
CA ALA A 515 3.44 21.51 14.10
C ALA A 515 2.48 20.33 13.95
N ASN A 516 2.96 19.12 14.24
CA ASN A 516 2.20 17.87 14.14
C ASN A 516 2.39 17.04 15.41
N LEU A 517 1.28 16.64 16.02
CA LEU A 517 1.27 15.75 17.17
C LEU A 517 0.28 14.61 16.91
N TRP A 518 0.81 13.40 16.73
CA TRP A 518 0.01 12.19 16.54
C TRP A 518 0.24 11.25 17.70
N VAL A 519 -0.83 10.91 18.42
CA VAL A 519 -0.78 10.00 19.57
C VAL A 519 -1.85 8.93 19.38
N THR A 520 -1.47 7.80 18.80
CA THR A 520 -2.36 6.67 18.58
C THR A 520 -2.27 5.70 19.77
N TYR A 521 -3.38 5.02 20.07
CA TYR A 521 -3.54 4.11 21.22
C TYR A 521 -3.42 4.73 22.62
N PHE A 522 -3.47 6.06 22.76
CA PHE A 522 -3.40 6.73 24.06
C PHE A 522 -4.36 6.11 25.10
N ALA A 523 -3.80 5.70 26.24
CA ALA A 523 -4.53 5.02 27.31
C ALA A 523 -4.93 5.94 28.47
N GLY A 524 -4.41 7.17 28.50
CA GLY A 524 -4.72 8.18 29.51
C GLY A 524 -6.13 8.77 29.39
N SER A 525 -6.61 9.33 30.49
CA SER A 525 -7.92 9.99 30.57
C SER A 525 -7.87 11.51 30.49
N SER A 526 -6.68 12.11 30.41
CA SER A 526 -6.50 13.54 30.23
C SER A 526 -5.10 13.88 29.71
N VAL A 527 -4.93 15.13 29.27
CA VAL A 527 -3.62 15.76 29.05
C VAL A 527 -3.30 16.69 30.23
N PRO A 528 -2.02 17.02 30.48
CA PRO A 528 -1.67 18.00 31.50
C PRO A 528 -2.42 19.33 31.34
N GLN A 529 -2.64 20.03 32.45
CA GLN A 529 -3.24 21.36 32.43
C GLN A 529 -2.41 22.31 31.56
N ASP A 530 -3.09 23.15 30.77
CA ASP A 530 -2.50 24.12 29.85
C ASP A 530 -1.60 23.53 28.74
N PHE A 531 -1.56 22.20 28.58
CA PHE A 531 -0.71 21.52 27.60
C PHE A 531 -0.91 22.07 26.17
N PHE A 532 -2.15 22.11 25.72
CA PHE A 532 -2.48 22.62 24.38
C PHE A 532 -2.41 24.14 24.28
N HIS A 533 -2.54 24.86 25.40
CA HIS A 533 -2.42 26.32 25.40
C HIS A 533 -1.02 26.74 24.93
N SER A 534 0.02 26.08 25.42
CA SER A 534 1.41 26.36 25.03
C SER A 534 1.75 25.94 23.60
N LEU A 535 1.02 24.97 23.03
CA LEU A 535 1.22 24.50 21.67
C LEU A 535 0.50 25.37 20.61
N ASN A 536 -0.34 26.31 21.01
CA ASN A 536 -0.93 27.30 20.12
C ASN A 536 0.02 28.51 19.97
N PRO A 537 0.34 29.01 18.76
CA PRO A 537 -0.24 28.69 17.45
C PRO A 537 0.56 27.68 16.62
N THR A 538 1.59 27.05 17.18
CA THR A 538 2.51 26.20 16.41
C THR A 538 1.85 24.93 15.91
N LEU A 539 0.95 24.32 16.70
CA LEU A 539 0.31 23.06 16.38
C LEU A 539 -0.77 23.24 15.31
N LYS A 540 -0.56 22.61 14.16
CA LYS A 540 -1.46 22.67 13.00
C LYS A 540 -2.26 21.40 12.80
N THR A 541 -1.70 20.26 13.18
CA THR A 541 -2.36 18.96 13.06
C THR A 541 -2.26 18.18 14.36
N LEU A 542 -3.41 17.74 14.87
CA LEU A 542 -3.53 16.90 16.04
C LEU A 542 -4.28 15.62 15.67
N ARG A 543 -3.65 14.47 15.92
CA ARG A 543 -4.30 13.17 15.85
C ARG A 543 -4.21 12.51 17.20
N ILE A 544 -5.34 12.12 17.79
CA ILE A 544 -5.32 11.56 19.15
C ILE A 544 -6.45 10.57 19.39
N ASN A 545 -6.16 9.51 20.16
CA ASN A 545 -7.21 8.65 20.71
C ASN A 545 -7.76 9.24 22.01
N ILE A 546 -9.09 9.43 22.10
CA ILE A 546 -9.76 10.03 23.27
C ILE A 546 -10.78 9.11 23.92
N SER A 547 -10.75 7.81 23.65
CA SER A 547 -11.76 6.85 24.12
C SER A 547 -11.95 6.81 25.64
N LYS A 548 -11.00 7.36 26.41
CA LYS A 548 -11.03 7.42 27.88
C LYS A 548 -10.98 8.85 28.44
N PHE A 549 -11.05 9.89 27.60
CA PHE A 549 -10.92 11.27 28.07
C PHE A 549 -12.11 11.69 28.94
N GLU A 550 -11.81 12.32 30.07
CA GLU A 550 -12.81 12.83 31.01
C GLU A 550 -13.14 14.31 30.79
N SER A 551 -12.18 15.12 30.32
CA SER A 551 -12.35 16.54 30.01
C SER A 551 -11.67 16.91 28.69
N PHE A 552 -12.29 17.86 27.98
CA PHE A 552 -11.84 18.40 26.69
C PHE A 552 -11.48 19.88 26.75
N ASP A 553 -11.53 20.52 27.92
CA ASP A 553 -11.44 21.99 28.05
C ASP A 553 -10.14 22.56 27.45
N SER A 554 -9.04 21.82 27.56
CA SER A 554 -7.73 22.22 27.02
C SER A 554 -7.73 22.38 25.49
N PHE A 555 -8.57 21.64 24.76
CA PHE A 555 -8.67 21.75 23.30
C PHE A 555 -9.21 23.10 22.85
N SER A 556 -9.97 23.80 23.70
CA SER A 556 -10.54 25.11 23.37
C SER A 556 -9.48 26.18 23.10
N THR A 557 -8.23 25.93 23.52
CA THR A 557 -7.10 26.84 23.31
C THR A 557 -6.45 26.72 21.93
N LEU A 558 -6.74 25.66 21.17
CA LEU A 558 -6.13 25.35 19.88
C LEU A 558 -6.79 26.11 18.71
N THR A 559 -6.93 27.43 18.83
CA THR A 559 -7.65 28.26 17.86
C THR A 559 -6.99 28.30 16.46
N ASN A 560 -5.69 27.99 16.36
CA ASN A 560 -4.94 27.94 15.08
C ASN A 560 -4.79 26.53 14.49
N LEU A 561 -5.44 25.53 15.08
CA LEU A 561 -5.41 24.15 14.61
C LEU A 561 -6.18 24.03 13.29
N GLU A 562 -5.56 23.40 12.30
CA GLU A 562 -6.11 23.27 10.95
C GLU A 562 -6.70 21.88 10.72
N VAL A 563 -6.15 20.85 11.37
CA VAL A 563 -6.65 19.47 11.26
C VAL A 563 -6.74 18.83 12.64
N LEU A 564 -7.93 18.33 12.96
CA LEU A 564 -8.20 17.54 14.15
C LEU A 564 -8.76 16.18 13.74
N GLU A 565 -8.04 15.13 14.09
CA GLU A 565 -8.47 13.75 13.94
C GLU A 565 -8.52 13.08 15.31
N VAL A 566 -9.66 12.48 15.57
CA VAL A 566 -10.00 11.95 16.88
C VAL A 566 -10.47 10.52 16.69
N VAL A 567 -9.71 9.57 17.22
CA VAL A 567 -10.15 8.19 17.31
C VAL A 567 -10.84 8.01 18.66
N SER A 568 -12.09 7.60 18.66
CA SER A 568 -12.81 7.36 19.91
C SER A 568 -13.80 6.22 19.81
N THR A 569 -14.13 5.64 20.95
CA THR A 569 -15.27 4.76 21.11
C THR A 569 -16.15 5.27 22.24
N GLY A 570 -17.39 5.63 21.91
CA GLY A 570 -18.41 5.99 22.91
C GLY A 570 -18.62 7.47 23.18
N LEU A 571 -18.11 8.40 22.36
CA LEU A 571 -18.52 9.80 22.46
C LEU A 571 -20.03 9.94 22.23
N MET A 572 -20.73 10.59 23.15
CA MET A 572 -22.17 10.83 23.02
C MET A 572 -22.49 12.09 22.23
N GLU A 573 -21.59 13.07 22.24
CA GLU A 573 -21.69 14.31 21.49
C GLU A 573 -20.29 14.83 21.12
N VAL A 574 -20.22 15.77 20.19
CA VAL A 574 -18.98 16.50 19.93
C VAL A 574 -18.70 17.41 21.15
N PRO A 575 -17.51 17.32 21.78
CA PRO A 575 -17.18 18.17 22.92
C PRO A 575 -17.30 19.66 22.60
N VAL A 576 -17.97 20.42 23.47
CA VAL A 576 -18.20 21.87 23.31
C VAL A 576 -16.89 22.66 23.13
N ALA A 577 -15.80 22.19 23.74
CA ALA A 577 -14.47 22.79 23.57
C ALA A 577 -14.02 22.89 22.11
N PHE A 578 -14.49 22.01 21.22
CA PHE A 578 -14.13 22.02 19.80
C PHE A 578 -14.78 23.18 19.03
N ASN A 579 -15.78 23.85 19.60
CA ASN A 579 -16.39 25.04 18.99
C ASN A 579 -15.38 26.21 18.87
N ALA A 580 -14.31 26.21 19.68
CA ALA A 580 -13.29 27.25 19.64
C ALA A 580 -12.23 27.06 18.53
N LEU A 581 -12.27 25.96 17.76
CA LEU A 581 -11.29 25.64 16.72
C LEU A 581 -11.55 26.42 15.41
N THR A 582 -11.44 27.74 15.46
CA THR A 582 -11.86 28.64 14.37
C THR A 582 -11.07 28.49 13.06
N SER A 583 -9.83 27.99 13.13
CA SER A 583 -8.99 27.74 11.93
C SER A 583 -9.17 26.35 11.31
N ILE A 584 -10.12 25.54 11.81
CA ILE A 584 -10.25 24.15 11.39
C ILE A 584 -10.64 24.04 9.90
N LYS A 585 -9.88 23.22 9.17
CA LYS A 585 -10.12 22.84 7.78
C LYS A 585 -10.56 21.39 7.69
N GLY A 586 -9.89 20.50 8.42
CA GLY A 586 -10.22 19.09 8.48
C GLY A 586 -10.68 18.68 9.88
N PHE A 587 -11.89 18.15 9.98
CA PHE A 587 -12.42 17.61 11.24
C PHE A 587 -12.87 16.17 11.06
N HIS A 588 -12.25 15.26 11.81
CA HIS A 588 -12.49 13.83 11.71
C HIS A 588 -12.70 13.22 13.08
N ILE A 589 -13.84 12.56 13.27
CA ILE A 589 -14.07 11.66 14.42
C ILE A 589 -14.28 10.24 13.89
N ALA A 590 -13.26 9.41 14.11
CA ALA A 590 -13.25 8.00 13.74
C ALA A 590 -13.65 7.09 14.91
N GLY A 591 -14.04 5.86 14.58
CA GLY A 591 -14.43 4.83 15.54
C GLY A 591 -15.93 4.82 15.85
N LYS A 592 -16.37 3.81 16.63
CA LYS A 592 -17.79 3.61 16.93
C LYS A 592 -18.26 4.56 18.04
N ASN A 593 -18.94 5.63 17.65
CA ASN A 593 -19.40 6.68 18.54
C ASN A 593 -20.93 6.83 18.50
N ASN A 594 -21.47 7.58 19.46
CA ASN A 594 -22.90 7.79 19.65
C ASN A 594 -23.33 9.24 19.32
N ILE A 595 -22.50 9.99 18.59
CA ILE A 595 -22.78 11.38 18.23
C ILE A 595 -23.98 11.42 17.28
N SER A 596 -24.93 12.30 17.56
CA SER A 596 -26.18 12.42 16.77
C SER A 596 -26.42 13.81 16.20
N ARG A 597 -25.63 14.81 16.60
CA ARG A 597 -25.73 16.21 16.15
C ARG A 597 -24.38 16.93 16.25
N LEU A 598 -24.23 17.99 15.46
CA LEU A 598 -23.21 19.02 15.67
C LEU A 598 -23.83 20.21 16.42
N SER A 599 -23.00 20.92 17.18
CA SER A 599 -23.38 22.19 17.81
C SER A 599 -23.66 23.27 16.74
N GLU A 600 -24.56 24.21 17.03
CA GLU A 600 -24.81 25.37 16.16
C GLU A 600 -23.58 26.29 16.07
N ASP A 601 -22.76 26.31 17.13
CA ASP A 601 -21.52 27.10 17.21
C ASP A 601 -20.31 26.37 16.61
N PHE A 602 -20.51 25.23 15.94
CA PHE A 602 -19.41 24.49 15.34
C PHE A 602 -18.72 25.35 14.25
N PRO A 603 -17.37 25.42 14.24
CA PRO A 603 -16.63 26.27 13.30
C PRO A 603 -16.75 25.75 11.87
N ILE A 604 -17.27 26.61 10.97
CA ILE A 604 -17.52 26.26 9.56
C ILE A 604 -16.80 27.17 8.56
N GLU A 605 -16.23 28.28 9.02
CA GLU A 605 -15.70 29.33 8.14
C GLU A 605 -14.60 28.80 7.21
N ASN A 606 -13.70 27.98 7.74
CA ASN A 606 -12.57 27.39 7.02
C ASN A 606 -12.75 25.89 6.72
N LEU A 607 -13.90 25.30 7.07
CA LEU A 607 -14.10 23.85 7.02
C LEU A 607 -14.11 23.35 5.58
N GLU A 608 -13.14 22.50 5.24
CA GLU A 608 -12.96 21.85 3.94
C GLU A 608 -13.40 20.39 3.97
N ARG A 609 -13.20 19.69 5.10
CA ARG A 609 -13.50 18.26 5.23
C ARG A 609 -14.15 17.96 6.57
N LEU A 610 -15.29 17.27 6.51
CA LEU A 610 -16.00 16.79 7.68
C LEU A 610 -16.21 15.27 7.58
N LEU A 611 -15.56 14.53 8.47
CA LEU A 611 -15.59 13.07 8.50
C LEU A 611 -16.15 12.59 9.86
N LEU A 612 -17.35 12.00 9.82
CA LEU A 612 -18.12 11.60 11.00
C LEU A 612 -18.73 10.20 10.80
N GLU A 613 -17.96 9.28 10.22
CA GLU A 613 -18.40 7.91 10.00
C GLU A 613 -18.68 7.17 11.32
N ASN A 614 -19.47 6.10 11.26
CA ASN A 614 -19.76 5.20 12.39
C ASN A 614 -20.30 5.90 13.65
N ASN A 615 -21.23 6.84 13.45
CA ASN A 615 -21.92 7.59 14.50
C ASN A 615 -23.44 7.28 14.53
N CYS A 616 -24.24 8.15 15.15
CA CYS A 616 -25.68 7.99 15.33
C CYS A 616 -26.51 9.11 14.68
N PHE A 617 -25.99 9.83 13.69
CA PHE A 617 -26.74 10.88 12.98
C PHE A 617 -27.98 10.30 12.30
N THR A 618 -29.14 10.91 12.53
CA THR A 618 -30.41 10.56 11.87
C THR A 618 -30.80 11.54 10.76
N LYS A 619 -30.19 12.73 10.77
CA LYS A 619 -30.32 13.81 9.79
C LYS A 619 -28.95 14.38 9.46
N LEU A 620 -28.84 15.10 8.35
CA LEU A 620 -27.60 15.78 8.00
C LEU A 620 -27.26 16.91 8.98
N PRO A 621 -25.97 17.15 9.26
CA PRO A 621 -25.53 18.28 10.07
C PRO A 621 -25.69 19.59 9.28
N VAL A 622 -26.83 20.26 9.47
CA VAL A 622 -27.18 21.51 8.75
C VAL A 622 -26.07 22.56 8.81
N GLN A 623 -25.47 22.75 9.98
CA GLN A 623 -24.42 23.76 10.17
C GLN A 623 -23.23 23.54 9.22
N ALA A 624 -22.77 22.29 9.06
CA ALA A 624 -21.66 21.96 8.17
C ALA A 624 -21.99 22.23 6.69
N LEU A 625 -23.23 21.97 6.26
CA LEU A 625 -23.68 22.23 4.90
C LEU A 625 -23.63 23.72 4.54
N LEU A 626 -23.72 24.61 5.53
CA LEU A 626 -23.62 26.06 5.32
C LEU A 626 -22.18 26.55 5.06
N SER A 627 -21.17 25.70 5.26
CA SER A 627 -19.78 26.05 4.93
C SER A 627 -19.61 26.29 3.44
N ARG A 628 -18.87 27.34 3.08
CA ARG A 628 -18.56 27.70 1.70
C ARG A 628 -17.33 26.99 1.14
N ASN A 629 -16.56 26.32 2.00
CA ASN A 629 -15.30 25.68 1.64
C ASN A 629 -15.39 24.15 1.69
N LEU A 630 -16.53 23.58 2.12
CA LEU A 630 -16.67 22.13 2.31
C LEU A 630 -16.57 21.38 0.97
N GLU A 631 -15.52 20.57 0.85
CA GLU A 631 -15.19 19.72 -0.30
C GLU A 631 -15.52 18.24 -0.04
N ALA A 632 -15.41 17.78 1.21
CA ALA A 632 -15.65 16.38 1.55
C ALA A 632 -16.59 16.23 2.75
N LEU A 633 -17.62 15.38 2.59
CA LEU A 633 -18.59 15.04 3.64
C LEU A 633 -18.75 13.52 3.75
N GLU A 634 -18.31 12.96 4.87
CA GLU A 634 -18.40 11.52 5.17
C GLU A 634 -19.30 11.30 6.38
N LEU A 635 -20.41 10.59 6.16
CA LEU A 635 -21.40 10.20 7.17
C LEU A 635 -21.79 8.72 7.02
N SER A 636 -20.91 7.88 6.49
CA SER A 636 -21.15 6.45 6.34
C SER A 636 -21.28 5.75 7.69
N GLY A 637 -22.07 4.67 7.75
CA GLY A 637 -22.26 3.91 8.99
C GLY A 637 -23.05 4.67 10.07
N ASN A 638 -23.90 5.62 9.68
CA ASN A 638 -24.78 6.37 10.57
C ASN A 638 -26.22 5.80 10.56
N ARG A 639 -27.21 6.60 10.94
CA ARG A 639 -28.63 6.23 10.98
C ARG A 639 -29.48 7.18 10.14
N LEU A 640 -28.90 7.81 9.11
CA LEU A 640 -29.56 8.80 8.28
C LEU A 640 -30.79 8.18 7.62
N VAL A 641 -31.94 8.86 7.73
CA VAL A 641 -33.21 8.46 7.09
C VAL A 641 -33.65 9.49 6.06
N ASP A 642 -33.51 10.78 6.42
CA ASP A 642 -33.85 11.93 5.59
C ASP A 642 -32.58 12.76 5.37
N ILE A 643 -32.37 13.16 4.11
CA ILE A 643 -31.26 13.99 3.67
C ILE A 643 -31.75 15.23 2.91
N SER A 644 -33.01 15.64 3.10
CA SER A 644 -33.60 16.79 2.40
C SER A 644 -32.83 18.10 2.65
N GLU A 645 -32.09 18.18 3.76
CA GLU A 645 -31.25 19.33 4.12
C GLU A 645 -30.10 19.60 3.14
N ILE A 646 -29.76 18.69 2.21
CA ILE A 646 -28.77 18.95 1.15
C ILE A 646 -29.08 20.21 0.32
N VAL A 647 -30.34 20.66 0.29
CA VAL A 647 -30.74 21.91 -0.36
C VAL A 647 -30.01 23.14 0.22
N LEU A 648 -29.47 23.02 1.43
CA LEU A 648 -28.74 24.06 2.15
C LEU A 648 -27.23 24.04 1.87
N ALA A 649 -26.72 23.07 1.10
CA ALA A 649 -25.30 22.95 0.80
C ALA A 649 -24.78 24.19 0.05
N LYS A 650 -23.67 24.78 0.54
CA LYS A 650 -23.03 25.97 -0.04
C LYS A 650 -21.60 25.74 -0.56
N GLY A 651 -20.95 24.67 -0.13
CA GLY A 651 -19.56 24.36 -0.44
C GLY A 651 -19.37 23.67 -1.80
N PRO A 652 -18.14 23.68 -2.35
CA PRO A 652 -17.80 22.98 -3.58
C PRO A 652 -17.58 21.48 -3.31
N LEU A 653 -18.60 20.77 -2.85
CA LEU A 653 -18.51 19.35 -2.53
C LEU A 653 -17.98 18.55 -3.72
N GLN A 654 -17.00 17.69 -3.47
CA GLN A 654 -16.33 16.82 -4.43
C GLN A 654 -16.55 15.35 -4.08
N ASP A 655 -16.48 15.00 -2.79
CA ASP A 655 -16.69 13.63 -2.30
C ASP A 655 -17.77 13.62 -1.20
N VAL A 656 -18.87 12.91 -1.45
CA VAL A 656 -19.98 12.78 -0.50
C VAL A 656 -20.26 11.29 -0.27
N ARG A 657 -20.20 10.88 1.00
CA ARG A 657 -20.32 9.48 1.40
C ARG A 657 -21.40 9.30 2.45
N PHE A 658 -22.47 8.62 2.07
CA PHE A 658 -23.62 8.29 2.90
C PHE A 658 -23.87 6.79 2.98
N SER A 659 -22.83 5.98 2.77
CA SER A 659 -22.93 4.52 2.73
C SER A 659 -23.40 3.93 4.05
N ASN A 660 -24.02 2.75 4.03
CA ASN A 660 -24.41 2.00 5.24
C ASN A 660 -25.29 2.83 6.20
N ASN A 661 -26.36 3.43 5.66
CA ASN A 661 -27.33 4.24 6.40
C ASN A 661 -28.75 3.64 6.28
N LYS A 662 -29.80 4.43 6.55
CA LYS A 662 -31.22 4.01 6.48
C LYS A 662 -32.01 4.87 5.49
N ILE A 663 -31.36 5.45 4.50
CA ILE A 663 -31.98 6.37 3.54
C ILE A 663 -32.90 5.58 2.60
N GLU A 664 -34.18 5.94 2.56
CA GLU A 664 -35.20 5.25 1.75
C GLU A 664 -35.45 5.97 0.41
N THR A 665 -35.29 7.28 0.38
CA THR A 665 -35.51 8.11 -0.81
C THR A 665 -34.38 9.13 -0.97
N LEU A 666 -33.96 9.34 -2.22
CA LEU A 666 -33.06 10.42 -2.59
C LEU A 666 -33.91 11.61 -3.07
N PRO A 667 -33.78 12.81 -2.50
CA PRO A 667 -34.62 13.95 -2.88
C PRO A 667 -34.23 14.48 -4.27
N GLU A 668 -35.20 15.08 -4.99
CA GLU A 668 -34.94 15.71 -6.31
C GLU A 668 -33.93 16.87 -6.21
N THR A 669 -33.75 17.43 -5.02
CA THR A 669 -32.74 18.46 -4.73
C THR A 669 -31.31 17.91 -4.64
N ILE A 670 -31.05 16.64 -4.99
CA ILE A 670 -29.70 16.05 -4.96
C ILE A 670 -28.66 16.80 -5.79
N ASN A 671 -29.11 17.46 -6.86
CA ASN A 671 -28.28 18.33 -7.68
C ASN A 671 -27.72 19.55 -6.91
N LYS A 672 -28.26 19.88 -5.73
CA LYS A 672 -27.78 20.95 -4.85
C LYS A 672 -26.49 20.63 -4.11
N LEU A 673 -26.04 19.37 -4.12
CA LEU A 673 -24.68 19.03 -3.71
C LEU A 673 -23.62 19.75 -4.56
N GLY A 674 -23.98 20.22 -5.76
CA GLY A 674 -23.19 21.16 -6.54
C GLY A 674 -22.49 20.54 -7.75
N ASP A 675 -22.09 21.41 -8.70
CA ASP A 675 -21.46 21.01 -9.96
C ASP A 675 -20.02 20.52 -9.81
N SER A 676 -19.45 20.64 -8.61
CA SER A 676 -18.11 20.14 -8.27
C SER A 676 -18.09 18.67 -7.87
N LEU A 677 -19.25 18.06 -7.62
CA LEU A 677 -19.33 16.71 -7.07
C LEU A 677 -18.77 15.68 -8.06
N GLN A 678 -17.81 14.89 -7.61
CA GLN A 678 -17.13 13.85 -8.37
C GLN A 678 -17.63 12.46 -7.97
N SER A 679 -17.86 12.27 -6.67
CA SER A 679 -18.20 10.97 -6.09
C SER A 679 -19.38 11.09 -5.14
N LEU A 680 -20.37 10.21 -5.32
CA LEU A 680 -21.52 10.06 -4.43
C LEU A 680 -21.69 8.59 -4.04
N TYR A 681 -21.41 8.26 -2.79
CA TYR A 681 -21.57 6.91 -2.26
C TYR A 681 -22.86 6.81 -1.45
N MET A 682 -23.75 5.93 -1.90
CA MET A 682 -25.08 5.67 -1.34
C MET A 682 -25.29 4.17 -1.07
N ASN A 683 -24.25 3.34 -1.17
CA ASN A 683 -24.36 1.90 -1.03
C ASN A 683 -24.75 1.47 0.39
N GLY A 684 -25.44 0.33 0.51
CA GLY A 684 -25.87 -0.17 1.83
C GLY A 684 -26.98 0.65 2.48
N ASN A 685 -27.85 1.27 1.67
CA ASN A 685 -29.04 2.01 2.12
C ASN A 685 -30.33 1.22 1.83
N ARG A 686 -31.48 1.89 1.81
CA ARG A 686 -32.80 1.31 1.55
C ARG A 686 -33.48 1.93 0.33
N LEU A 687 -32.70 2.47 -0.60
CA LEU A 687 -33.21 3.16 -1.78
C LEU A 687 -34.00 2.20 -2.65
N ARG A 688 -35.20 2.62 -3.07
CA ARG A 688 -36.02 1.90 -4.07
C ARG A 688 -35.98 2.53 -5.45
N THR A 689 -35.78 3.85 -5.49
CA THR A 689 -35.68 4.68 -6.70
C THR A 689 -34.60 5.74 -6.52
N VAL A 690 -34.19 6.36 -7.63
CA VAL A 690 -33.18 7.43 -7.65
C VAL A 690 -33.61 8.48 -8.68
N PRO A 691 -33.50 9.79 -8.41
CA PRO A 691 -33.83 10.86 -9.35
C PRO A 691 -32.73 11.00 -10.42
N ALA A 692 -32.66 10.03 -11.34
CA ALA A 692 -31.61 9.93 -12.33
C ALA A 692 -31.54 11.15 -13.26
N GLU A 693 -32.68 11.75 -13.56
CA GLU A 693 -32.79 12.96 -14.38
C GLU A 693 -32.10 14.17 -13.73
N GLU A 694 -32.00 14.21 -12.40
CA GLU A 694 -31.27 15.24 -11.66
C GLU A 694 -29.79 14.91 -11.54
N LEU A 695 -29.46 13.64 -11.27
CA LEU A 695 -28.07 13.17 -11.17
C LEU A 695 -27.30 13.32 -12.49
N VAL A 696 -27.95 13.11 -13.64
CA VAL A 696 -27.34 13.31 -14.97
C VAL A 696 -26.98 14.78 -15.25
N LYS A 697 -27.64 15.74 -14.59
CA LYS A 697 -27.30 17.17 -14.75
C LYS A 697 -25.95 17.52 -14.11
N MET A 698 -25.46 16.69 -13.17
CA MET A 698 -24.22 16.91 -12.44
C MET A 698 -23.01 16.53 -13.31
N LYS A 699 -22.49 17.49 -14.07
CA LYS A 699 -21.51 17.25 -15.15
C LYS A 699 -20.16 16.69 -14.69
N LYS A 700 -19.77 16.93 -13.45
CA LYS A 700 -18.52 16.40 -12.88
C LYS A 700 -18.71 15.11 -12.10
N LEU A 701 -19.94 14.63 -11.92
CA LEU A 701 -20.18 13.36 -11.25
C LEU A 701 -19.59 12.26 -12.13
N ARG A 702 -18.70 11.47 -11.54
CA ARG A 702 -17.99 10.35 -12.18
C ARG A 702 -18.32 9.03 -11.53
N LEU A 703 -18.66 9.05 -10.24
CA LEU A 703 -19.01 7.86 -9.48
C LEU A 703 -20.33 8.07 -8.73
N LEU A 704 -21.25 7.14 -8.93
CA LEU A 704 -22.44 6.96 -8.13
C LEU A 704 -22.51 5.50 -7.68
N ASP A 705 -22.27 5.24 -6.40
CA ASP A 705 -22.45 3.90 -5.86
C ASP A 705 -23.80 3.77 -5.17
N ILE A 706 -24.74 3.05 -5.80
CA ILE A 706 -26.07 2.74 -5.27
C ILE A 706 -26.21 1.22 -5.00
N SER A 707 -25.11 0.49 -4.95
CA SER A 707 -25.10 -0.95 -4.67
C SER A 707 -25.67 -1.28 -3.29
N ASN A 708 -26.06 -2.54 -3.07
CA ASN A 708 -26.61 -2.98 -1.78
C ASN A 708 -27.81 -2.12 -1.30
N ASN A 709 -28.70 -1.76 -2.23
CA ASN A 709 -29.98 -1.08 -1.97
C ASN A 709 -31.19 -1.96 -2.35
N GLN A 710 -32.41 -1.43 -2.23
CA GLN A 710 -33.67 -2.14 -2.54
C GLN A 710 -34.23 -1.77 -3.93
N ILE A 711 -33.35 -1.47 -4.90
CA ILE A 711 -33.74 -1.07 -6.26
C ILE A 711 -34.09 -2.32 -7.07
N SER A 712 -35.33 -2.40 -7.55
CA SER A 712 -35.80 -3.53 -8.37
C SER A 712 -35.06 -3.64 -9.71
N ASP A 713 -34.94 -4.84 -10.28
CA ASP A 713 -34.26 -5.05 -11.57
C ASP A 713 -34.85 -4.21 -12.71
N ASN A 714 -36.17 -4.01 -12.72
CA ASN A 714 -36.84 -3.16 -13.70
C ASN A 714 -36.41 -1.69 -13.57
N GLU A 715 -36.30 -1.20 -12.33
CA GLU A 715 -35.79 0.16 -12.08
C GLU A 715 -34.29 0.25 -12.41
N LYS A 716 -33.48 -0.76 -12.07
CA LYS A 716 -32.06 -0.82 -12.51
C LYS A 716 -31.94 -0.74 -14.03
N ALA A 717 -32.78 -1.44 -14.79
CA ALA A 717 -32.79 -1.39 -16.26
C ALA A 717 -33.16 0.01 -16.79
N ARG A 718 -34.16 0.66 -16.20
CA ARG A 718 -34.50 2.06 -16.52
C ARG A 718 -33.33 3.00 -16.23
N LEU A 719 -32.73 2.91 -15.04
CA LEU A 719 -31.61 3.74 -14.62
C LEU A 719 -30.40 3.57 -15.55
N ARG A 720 -30.05 2.32 -15.92
CA ARG A 720 -28.99 2.04 -16.90
C ARG A 720 -29.23 2.75 -18.23
N THR A 721 -30.47 2.77 -18.71
CA THR A 721 -30.85 3.47 -19.95
C THR A 721 -30.66 4.98 -19.85
N ILE A 722 -30.99 5.57 -18.70
CA ILE A 722 -30.82 7.01 -18.45
C ILE A 722 -29.33 7.37 -18.33
N PHE A 723 -28.58 6.63 -17.49
CA PHE A 723 -27.17 6.90 -17.24
C PHE A 723 -26.26 6.57 -18.43
N ALA A 724 -26.67 5.65 -19.32
CA ALA A 724 -25.95 5.39 -20.58
C ALA A 724 -25.77 6.65 -21.46
N LYS A 725 -26.60 7.68 -21.27
CA LYS A 725 -26.46 8.98 -21.96
C LYS A 725 -25.29 9.81 -21.42
N ASN A 726 -24.72 9.45 -20.26
CA ASN A 726 -23.55 10.08 -19.66
C ASN A 726 -22.42 9.04 -19.48
N PRO A 727 -21.62 8.77 -20.53
CA PRO A 727 -20.58 7.74 -20.49
C PRO A 727 -19.43 8.04 -19.52
N SER A 728 -19.35 9.26 -18.99
CA SER A 728 -18.35 9.64 -17.97
C SER A 728 -18.79 9.31 -16.54
N LEU A 729 -20.07 8.99 -16.33
CA LEU A 729 -20.64 8.63 -15.04
C LEU A 729 -20.71 7.11 -14.91
N HIS A 730 -19.93 6.57 -14.00
CA HIS A 730 -20.06 5.18 -13.58
C HIS A 730 -21.12 5.07 -12.47
N VAL A 731 -22.02 4.10 -12.63
CA VAL A 731 -23.06 3.80 -11.65
C VAL A 731 -22.96 2.34 -11.23
N GLN A 732 -22.67 2.11 -9.95
CA GLN A 732 -22.63 0.77 -9.37
C GLN A 732 -24.02 0.44 -8.79
N PHE A 733 -24.62 -0.68 -9.22
CA PHE A 733 -26.03 -1.04 -8.97
C PHE A 733 -26.26 -2.11 -7.92
#